data_AF-A0A8H6SUU5-F1
#
_entry.id   AF-A0A8H6SUU5-F1
#
_cell.length_a   1.000
_cell.length_b   1.000
_cell.length_c   1.000
_cell.angle_alpha   90.00
_cell.angle_beta   90.00
_cell.angle_gamma   90.00
#
_symmetry.space_group_name_H-M   'P 1'
#
loop_
_entity.id
_entity.type
_entity.pdbx_description
1 polymer ?
#
loop_
_entity_poly.entity_id
_entity_poly.type
_entity_poly.pdbx_seq_one_letter_code
_entity_poly.pdbx_strand_id
1 'polypeptide(L)'
;MPLIVIINPQSGARSTKAFFDEHVHPLLKENNIVPDRVVETERQNHAGEILADFLREHDGIVDVILGSGDGTLNESMTVLAQTVFTGARAQSSRVHFALVPCGTANALYSTLFPPPQDPTDAAYRLQSVKALIQRSKTVPLHLAITTLSSAPALRKRPEVKISAVVVSTSLHASILKDSEALRAEIPGIERFKVAAEQNSTKWYNSHVKLLPAPGAQVVQIYDPLTKTFVAHPDSDADGEPIVDLHGPFSYFLATVNVDRLEPAFNIAPLASRIPPTEATLDIVIIRPLRSPVLEDDTPDARASFVPTLYKVLGAAYQAGSHVDLRYQEDGSAGTEGDGLPVCEYIRAGGFEWLPDFDDADAHALCTDGAISVIESDGRAVCSAASPDGQGGFMVWSNVVVPLLLTAMLSMELGSEVFVIRASQNEASQDLIALGTSHSVEVFSIDQNKFTPVAAFHVGQRITAIAFSPRSVSPIRSQDDWVIELVAASSNFGLHLLTKTPMLDESVYSFGGGLSGHHACVNDIAFCGGLGEDSARFVATVSNDKLLFVWDLDPSPASPKSSPSLSMSPERAQPTAYTIAFRHALHSVCSHRSSSREFVVADARGSIFLTDWRSDPDEADIDSWRQVELVDPHALATSTILGGSASWRIDNPDIVGAVFGSRYSIWDISKLQGGKPLLSGVCQEGSDRFRWCPTLPIFAISSCSPAKGATISIHTLTPSTTTIALAPRPHFIRDFDWISSPTPRIAAATGRRVILFDVTVDT
;
A
#
# COMPACT_ATOMS: atom_id res chain seq x y z
N MET A 1 -21.73 3.41 13.42
CA MET A 1 -22.12 2.68 12.20
C MET A 1 -23.14 1.64 12.62
N PRO A 2 -24.22 1.41 11.84
CA PRO A 2 -25.16 0.33 12.10
C PRO A 2 -24.41 -0.99 12.25
N LEU A 3 -24.69 -1.72 13.33
CA LEU A 3 -24.00 -2.93 13.73
C LEU A 3 -25.00 -4.05 13.94
N ILE A 4 -24.85 -5.13 13.18
CA ILE A 4 -25.58 -6.38 13.37
C ILE A 4 -24.62 -7.50 13.81
N VAL A 5 -25.08 -8.32 14.75
CA VAL A 5 -24.40 -9.54 15.17
C VAL A 5 -25.18 -10.75 14.62
N ILE A 6 -24.52 -11.58 13.82
CA ILE A 6 -25.10 -12.79 13.24
C ILE A 6 -24.34 -14.00 13.78
N ILE A 7 -25.05 -14.92 14.42
CA ILE A 7 -24.48 -16.10 15.08
C ILE A 7 -24.99 -17.35 14.39
N ASN A 8 -24.10 -18.24 13.94
CA ASN A 8 -24.48 -19.56 13.46
C ASN A 8 -24.35 -20.59 14.60
N PRO A 9 -25.45 -21.01 15.26
CA PRO A 9 -25.39 -21.89 16.42
C PRO A 9 -24.93 -23.31 16.08
N GLN A 10 -24.97 -23.72 14.80
CA GLN A 10 -24.50 -25.05 14.39
C GLN A 10 -22.98 -25.09 14.10
N SER A 11 -22.31 -23.92 14.03
CA SER A 11 -20.86 -23.84 13.85
C SER A 11 -20.09 -24.32 15.09
N GLY A 12 -18.90 -24.90 14.88
CA GLY A 12 -17.91 -25.12 15.94
C GLY A 12 -18.33 -26.13 16.99
N ALA A 13 -18.84 -27.29 16.56
CA ALA A 13 -19.44 -28.30 17.44
C ALA A 13 -20.53 -27.73 18.36
N ARG A 14 -21.28 -26.71 17.89
CA ARG A 14 -22.33 -25.99 18.61
C ARG A 14 -21.85 -25.12 19.79
N SER A 15 -20.58 -24.73 19.80
CA SER A 15 -20.01 -23.86 20.84
C SER A 15 -20.10 -22.36 20.53
N THR A 16 -20.49 -21.98 19.30
CA THR A 16 -20.50 -20.58 18.84
C THR A 16 -21.27 -19.66 19.79
N LYS A 17 -22.48 -20.05 20.19
CA LYS A 17 -23.32 -19.24 21.08
C LYS A 17 -22.66 -19.00 22.43
N ALA A 18 -22.16 -20.07 23.06
CA ALA A 18 -21.45 -19.98 24.34
C ALA A 18 -20.24 -19.03 24.23
N PHE A 19 -19.47 -19.11 23.15
CA PHE A 19 -18.34 -18.20 22.93
C PHE A 19 -18.76 -16.73 22.82
N PHE A 20 -19.91 -16.44 22.19
CA PHE A 20 -20.44 -15.09 22.10
C PHE A 20 -20.89 -14.56 23.46
N ASP A 21 -21.60 -15.39 24.24
CA ASP A 21 -22.06 -15.04 25.59
C ASP A 21 -20.88 -14.80 26.56
N GLU A 22 -19.81 -15.60 26.45
CA GLU A 22 -18.66 -15.54 27.35
C GLU A 22 -17.62 -14.47 26.95
N HIS A 23 -17.48 -14.15 25.66
CA HIS A 23 -16.36 -13.34 25.18
C HIS A 23 -16.76 -12.15 24.30
N VAL A 24 -17.66 -12.32 23.33
CA VAL A 24 -17.98 -11.25 22.37
C VAL A 24 -18.90 -10.20 23.00
N HIS A 25 -20.01 -10.63 23.61
CA HIS A 25 -20.97 -9.72 24.24
C HIS A 25 -20.36 -8.94 25.41
N PRO A 26 -19.58 -9.56 26.33
CA PRO A 26 -18.86 -8.82 27.36
C PRO A 26 -17.89 -7.77 26.77
N LEU A 27 -17.12 -8.13 25.75
CA LEU A 27 -16.16 -7.21 25.12
C LEU A 27 -16.85 -5.99 24.49
N LEU A 28 -17.99 -6.17 23.82
CA LEU A 28 -18.79 -5.05 23.29
C LEU A 28 -19.31 -4.15 24.41
N LYS A 29 -19.82 -4.77 25.49
CA LYS A 29 -20.35 -4.05 26.65
C LYS A 29 -19.29 -3.22 27.36
N GLU A 30 -18.10 -3.78 27.56
CA GLU A 30 -16.94 -3.09 28.16
C GLU A 30 -16.52 -1.84 27.36
N ASN A 31 -16.74 -1.87 26.04
CA ASN A 31 -16.42 -0.77 25.14
C ASN A 31 -17.64 0.12 24.81
N ASN A 32 -18.75 -0.01 25.55
CA ASN A 32 -19.99 0.75 25.36
C ASN A 32 -20.59 0.65 23.94
N ILE A 33 -20.43 -0.50 23.28
CA ILE A 33 -21.00 -0.77 21.96
C ILE A 33 -22.26 -1.62 22.13
N VAL A 34 -23.38 -1.12 21.59
CA VAL A 34 -24.67 -1.82 21.58
C VAL A 34 -25.02 -2.13 20.12
N PRO A 35 -25.11 -3.41 19.72
CA PRO A 35 -25.59 -3.78 18.39
C PRO A 35 -27.05 -3.37 18.18
N ASP A 36 -27.39 -2.95 16.96
CA ASP A 36 -28.77 -2.65 16.56
C ASP A 36 -29.61 -3.93 16.50
N ARG A 37 -28.98 -5.05 16.14
CA ARG A 37 -29.65 -6.36 16.06
C ARG A 37 -28.67 -7.49 16.39
N VAL A 38 -29.14 -8.50 17.11
CA VAL A 38 -28.42 -9.76 17.39
C VAL A 38 -29.33 -10.91 16.97
N VAL A 39 -28.88 -11.77 16.05
CA VAL A 39 -29.72 -12.82 15.44
C VAL A 39 -28.96 -14.14 15.31
N GLU A 40 -29.67 -15.24 15.54
CA GLU A 40 -29.18 -16.60 15.29
C GLU A 40 -29.68 -17.12 13.94
N THR A 41 -28.83 -17.80 13.17
CA THR A 41 -29.22 -18.42 11.90
C THR A 41 -29.88 -19.77 12.12
N GLU A 42 -30.84 -20.16 11.28
CA GLU A 42 -31.64 -21.38 11.47
C GLU A 42 -31.51 -22.37 10.31
N ARG A 43 -31.17 -21.88 9.13
CA ARG A 43 -31.09 -22.63 7.87
C ARG A 43 -30.03 -22.03 6.95
N GLN A 44 -29.68 -22.76 5.90
CA GLN A 44 -28.83 -22.28 4.81
C GLN A 44 -29.38 -20.97 4.21
N ASN A 45 -28.50 -20.05 3.85
CA ASN A 45 -28.79 -18.71 3.30
C ASN A 45 -29.46 -17.72 4.27
N HIS A 46 -29.84 -18.14 5.49
CA HIS A 46 -30.54 -17.26 6.44
C HIS A 46 -29.71 -16.03 6.84
N ALA A 47 -28.38 -16.17 6.98
CA ALA A 47 -27.49 -15.06 7.29
C ALA A 47 -27.54 -13.95 6.24
N GLY A 48 -27.57 -14.33 4.96
CA GLY A 48 -27.68 -13.39 3.85
C GLY A 48 -29.04 -12.71 3.77
N GLU A 49 -30.11 -13.45 4.04
CA GLU A 49 -31.48 -12.89 4.12
C GLU A 49 -31.60 -11.86 5.24
N ILE A 50 -31.11 -12.20 6.45
CA ILE A 50 -31.08 -11.28 7.61
C ILE A 50 -30.31 -10.01 7.28
N LEU A 51 -29.15 -10.14 6.63
CA LEU A 51 -28.30 -9.01 6.28
C LEU A 51 -28.92 -8.16 5.16
N ALA A 52 -29.57 -8.78 4.18
CA ALA A 52 -30.30 -8.07 3.15
C ALA A 52 -31.46 -7.25 3.74
N ASP A 53 -32.21 -7.82 4.68
CA ASP A 53 -33.27 -7.11 5.40
C ASP A 53 -32.71 -5.92 6.19
N PHE A 54 -31.61 -6.13 6.92
CA PHE A 54 -30.94 -5.08 7.70
C PHE A 54 -30.43 -3.94 6.80
N LEU A 55 -29.88 -4.27 5.62
CA LEU A 55 -29.45 -3.28 4.63
C LEU A 55 -30.61 -2.51 3.98
N ARG A 56 -31.84 -3.05 4.00
CA ARG A 56 -33.02 -2.27 3.57
C ARG A 56 -33.48 -1.26 4.63
N GLU A 57 -33.14 -1.49 5.89
CA GLU A 57 -33.47 -0.64 7.03
C GLU A 57 -32.43 0.49 7.25
N HIS A 58 -31.20 0.30 6.78
CA HIS A 58 -30.07 1.20 7.05
C HIS A 58 -29.31 1.62 5.78
N ASP A 59 -28.97 2.91 5.69
CA ASP A 59 -28.17 3.46 4.60
C ASP A 59 -26.67 3.56 5.00
N GLY A 60 -25.75 3.42 4.04
CA GLY A 60 -24.30 3.58 4.25
C GLY A 60 -23.54 2.28 4.59
N ILE A 61 -22.49 2.42 5.40
CA ILE A 61 -21.61 1.30 5.82
C ILE A 61 -22.28 0.52 6.96
N VAL A 62 -22.44 -0.80 6.79
CA VAL A 62 -22.95 -1.71 7.82
C VAL A 62 -21.81 -2.58 8.35
N ASP A 63 -21.65 -2.58 9.67
CA ASP A 63 -20.76 -3.50 10.37
C ASP A 63 -21.51 -4.79 10.72
N VAL A 64 -20.86 -5.93 10.49
CA VAL A 64 -21.40 -7.27 10.78
C VAL A 64 -20.40 -8.03 11.62
N ILE A 65 -20.72 -8.35 12.87
CA ILE A 65 -19.96 -9.37 13.62
C ILE A 65 -20.54 -10.74 13.26
N LEU A 66 -19.75 -11.56 12.57
CA LEU A 66 -20.17 -12.86 12.07
C LEU A 66 -19.52 -13.99 12.87
N GLY A 67 -20.32 -14.65 13.71
CA GLY A 67 -19.95 -15.85 14.44
C GLY A 67 -20.19 -17.12 13.65
N SER A 68 -19.27 -17.48 12.76
CA SER A 68 -19.40 -18.70 11.93
C SER A 68 -18.06 -19.10 11.29
N GLY A 69 -18.10 -19.86 10.19
CA GLY A 69 -16.96 -20.12 9.32
C GLY A 69 -17.18 -19.58 7.90
N ASP A 70 -16.25 -19.90 7.00
CA ASP A 70 -16.21 -19.36 5.64
C ASP A 70 -17.50 -19.62 4.84
N GLY A 71 -18.17 -20.77 5.08
CA GLY A 71 -19.41 -21.12 4.38
C GLY A 71 -20.56 -20.13 4.62
N THR A 72 -20.80 -19.72 5.88
CA THR A 72 -21.86 -18.74 6.18
C THR A 72 -21.51 -17.33 5.69
N LEU A 73 -20.21 -17.00 5.62
CA LEU A 73 -19.76 -15.77 4.96
C LEU A 73 -20.11 -15.81 3.46
N ASN A 74 -19.80 -16.90 2.75
CA ASN A 74 -20.17 -17.07 1.36
C ASN A 74 -21.69 -16.96 1.16
N GLU A 75 -22.49 -17.71 1.92
CA GLU A 75 -23.95 -17.65 1.84
C GLU A 75 -24.46 -16.20 1.97
N SER A 76 -23.88 -15.43 2.87
CA SER A 76 -24.20 -14.01 3.05
C SER A 76 -23.89 -13.19 1.79
N MET A 77 -22.69 -13.33 1.24
CA MET A 77 -22.27 -12.60 0.04
C MET A 77 -23.07 -13.00 -1.21
N THR A 78 -23.35 -14.29 -1.37
CA THR A 78 -24.12 -14.82 -2.51
C THR A 78 -25.55 -14.28 -2.50
N VAL A 79 -26.25 -14.31 -1.38
CA VAL A 79 -27.62 -13.76 -1.27
C VAL A 79 -27.61 -12.25 -1.55
N LEU A 80 -26.64 -11.52 -1.00
CA LEU A 80 -26.54 -10.08 -1.21
C LEU A 80 -26.28 -9.72 -2.67
N ALA A 81 -25.41 -10.44 -3.37
CA ALA A 81 -25.15 -10.22 -4.79
C ALA A 81 -26.37 -10.53 -5.68
N GLN A 82 -27.27 -11.41 -5.24
CA GLN A 82 -28.52 -11.72 -5.94
C GLN A 82 -29.67 -10.77 -5.56
N THR A 83 -29.51 -9.98 -4.50
CA THR A 83 -30.54 -9.07 -4.02
C THR A 83 -30.54 -7.77 -4.81
N VAL A 84 -31.71 -7.40 -5.34
CA VAL A 84 -31.89 -6.12 -6.04
C VAL A 84 -32.33 -5.05 -5.03
N PHE A 85 -31.51 -4.02 -4.85
CA PHE A 85 -31.86 -2.82 -4.08
C PHE A 85 -32.43 -1.75 -5.02
N THR A 86 -33.61 -1.19 -4.72
CA THR A 86 -34.30 -0.19 -5.56
C THR A 86 -34.12 1.23 -5.01
N GLY A 87 -34.07 2.24 -5.89
CA GLY A 87 -34.04 3.68 -5.53
C GLY A 87 -32.62 4.23 -5.30
N ALA A 88 -32.47 5.28 -4.47
CA ALA A 88 -31.16 5.87 -4.10
C ALA A 88 -30.20 4.87 -3.40
N ARG A 89 -30.73 3.71 -3.00
CA ARG A 89 -30.05 2.57 -2.37
C ARG A 89 -29.48 1.56 -3.36
N ALA A 90 -29.73 1.74 -4.66
CA ALA A 90 -29.12 0.94 -5.72
C ALA A 90 -27.61 1.23 -5.86
N GLN A 91 -27.13 2.30 -5.24
CA GLN A 91 -25.72 2.65 -5.12
C GLN A 91 -25.41 2.77 -3.63
N SER A 92 -24.33 2.14 -3.14
CA SER A 92 -23.64 2.53 -1.89
C SER A 92 -23.94 1.82 -0.57
N SER A 93 -24.21 0.51 -0.56
CA SER A 93 -24.11 -0.27 0.68
C SER A 93 -22.81 -1.07 0.73
N ARG A 94 -21.90 -0.69 1.63
CA ARG A 94 -20.64 -1.39 1.89
C ARG A 94 -20.77 -2.17 3.19
N VAL A 95 -20.39 -3.44 3.17
CA VAL A 95 -20.52 -4.33 4.33
C VAL A 95 -19.14 -4.63 4.89
N HIS A 96 -18.94 -4.38 6.17
CA HIS A 96 -17.70 -4.65 6.88
C HIS A 96 -17.89 -5.79 7.88
N PHE A 97 -17.23 -6.92 7.64
CA PHE A 97 -17.30 -8.08 8.50
C PHE A 97 -16.21 -8.04 9.58
N ALA A 98 -16.61 -8.24 10.83
CA ALA A 98 -15.73 -8.69 11.90
C ALA A 98 -15.96 -10.19 12.08
N LEU A 99 -14.97 -11.00 11.66
CA LEU A 99 -15.09 -12.45 11.66
C LEU A 99 -14.76 -13.02 13.04
N VAL A 100 -15.60 -13.91 13.56
CA VAL A 100 -15.30 -14.72 14.75
C VAL A 100 -15.22 -16.19 14.30
N PRO A 101 -14.02 -16.79 14.26
CA PRO A 101 -13.78 -18.08 13.63
C PRO A 101 -14.37 -19.18 14.52
N CYS A 102 -15.57 -19.61 14.17
CA CYS A 102 -16.28 -20.69 14.84
C CYS A 102 -16.49 -21.90 13.93
N GLY A 103 -16.04 -21.89 12.67
CA GLY A 103 -16.12 -23.03 11.75
C GLY A 103 -14.98 -24.04 11.90
N THR A 104 -15.00 -25.09 11.06
CA THR A 104 -14.06 -26.24 11.11
C THR A 104 -12.69 -25.96 10.46
N ALA A 105 -12.48 -24.83 9.77
CA ALA A 105 -11.17 -24.47 9.21
C ALA A 105 -10.89 -22.95 9.24
N ASN A 106 -11.89 -22.12 8.88
CA ASN A 106 -11.79 -20.65 8.90
C ASN A 106 -10.58 -20.15 8.11
N ALA A 107 -10.50 -20.55 6.85
CA ALA A 107 -9.42 -20.28 5.92
C ALA A 107 -9.13 -18.79 5.77
N LEU A 108 -10.19 -17.98 5.58
CA LEU A 108 -10.06 -16.53 5.43
C LEU A 108 -9.52 -15.91 6.72
N TYR A 109 -10.07 -16.33 7.87
CA TYR A 109 -9.61 -15.86 9.16
C TYR A 109 -8.14 -16.18 9.41
N SER A 110 -7.75 -17.44 9.18
CA SER A 110 -6.38 -17.91 9.43
C SER A 110 -5.35 -17.34 8.46
N THR A 111 -5.79 -16.88 7.28
CA THR A 111 -4.96 -16.10 6.36
C THR A 111 -4.74 -14.69 6.91
N LEU A 112 -5.83 -14.01 7.31
CA LEU A 112 -5.79 -12.64 7.80
C LEU A 112 -5.09 -12.53 9.16
N PHE A 113 -5.26 -13.53 10.01
CA PHE A 113 -4.68 -13.62 11.34
C PHE A 113 -3.91 -14.94 11.42
N PRO A 114 -2.59 -14.93 11.20
CA PRO A 114 -1.79 -16.15 11.25
C PRO A 114 -2.00 -16.90 12.56
N PRO A 115 -2.34 -18.20 12.52
CA PRO A 115 -2.75 -18.95 13.69
C PRO A 115 -1.59 -19.08 14.69
N PRO A 116 -1.83 -18.86 16.00
CA PRO A 116 -0.87 -19.14 17.05
C PRO A 116 -0.72 -20.66 17.25
N GLN A 117 0.14 -21.09 18.18
CA GLN A 117 0.28 -22.50 18.54
C GLN A 117 -1.05 -23.13 19.00
N ASP A 118 -1.90 -22.37 19.70
CA ASP A 118 -3.25 -22.78 20.09
C ASP A 118 -4.32 -21.91 19.39
N PRO A 119 -4.91 -22.38 18.28
CA PRO A 119 -5.93 -21.64 17.54
C PRO A 119 -7.28 -21.54 18.27
N THR A 120 -7.43 -22.19 19.44
CA THR A 120 -8.66 -22.12 20.25
C THR A 120 -8.68 -20.94 21.22
N ASP A 121 -7.54 -20.26 21.41
CA ASP A 121 -7.42 -19.09 22.27
C ASP A 121 -8.45 -18.01 21.94
N ALA A 122 -9.23 -17.61 22.95
CA ALA A 122 -10.22 -16.55 22.81
C ALA A 122 -9.60 -15.22 22.34
N ALA A 123 -8.38 -14.90 22.81
CA ALA A 123 -7.72 -13.66 22.41
C ALA A 123 -7.38 -13.63 20.92
N TYR A 124 -6.99 -14.78 20.35
CA TYR A 124 -6.82 -14.98 18.92
C TYR A 124 -8.14 -14.79 18.20
N ARG A 125 -9.19 -15.55 18.56
CA ARG A 125 -10.50 -15.54 17.87
C ARG A 125 -11.20 -14.18 17.89
N LEU A 126 -10.85 -13.31 18.84
CA LEU A 126 -11.40 -11.95 18.98
C LEU A 126 -10.67 -10.87 18.16
N GLN A 127 -9.60 -11.18 17.41
CA GLN A 127 -8.77 -10.14 16.75
C GLN A 127 -9.56 -9.25 15.78
N SER A 128 -10.40 -9.83 14.92
CA SER A 128 -11.24 -9.07 13.99
C SER A 128 -12.29 -8.19 14.71
N VAL A 129 -12.86 -8.69 15.83
CA VAL A 129 -13.79 -7.90 16.67
C VAL A 129 -13.07 -6.75 17.36
N LYS A 130 -11.86 -6.97 17.88
CA LYS A 130 -11.03 -5.92 18.46
C LYS A 130 -10.67 -4.85 17.41
N ALA A 131 -10.35 -5.26 16.19
CA ALA A 131 -10.11 -4.34 15.08
C ALA A 131 -11.34 -3.47 14.76
N LEU A 132 -12.55 -4.04 14.79
CA LEU A 132 -13.80 -3.29 14.66
C LEU A 132 -14.00 -2.28 15.81
N ILE A 133 -13.79 -2.72 17.05
CA ILE A 133 -13.94 -1.86 18.25
C ILE A 133 -12.98 -0.68 18.20
N GLN A 134 -11.73 -0.95 17.81
CA GLN A 134 -10.65 0.04 17.69
C GLN A 134 -10.78 0.89 16.43
N ARG A 135 -11.71 0.57 15.52
CA ARG A 135 -11.86 1.22 14.21
C ARG A 135 -10.54 1.20 13.43
N SER A 136 -9.89 0.03 13.41
CA SER A 136 -8.61 -0.23 12.72
C SER A 136 -8.76 -0.29 11.18
N LYS A 137 -7.93 -1.06 10.48
CA LYS A 137 -8.00 -1.18 9.02
C LYS A 137 -9.09 -2.18 8.61
N THR A 138 -9.58 -2.01 7.38
CA THR A 138 -10.40 -3.02 6.70
C THR A 138 -9.69 -3.52 5.45
N VAL A 139 -9.78 -4.82 5.20
CA VAL A 139 -9.21 -5.48 4.02
C VAL A 139 -10.33 -5.72 3.01
N PRO A 140 -10.21 -5.24 1.76
CA PRO A 140 -11.21 -5.53 0.73
C PRO A 140 -11.15 -7.01 0.34
N LEU A 141 -12.32 -7.64 0.19
CA LEU A 141 -12.41 -8.99 -0.32
C LEU A 141 -12.58 -8.95 -1.84
N HIS A 142 -11.63 -9.52 -2.56
CA HIS A 142 -11.80 -9.87 -3.96
C HIS A 142 -12.77 -11.05 -4.07
N LEU A 143 -13.53 -11.12 -5.16
CA LEU A 143 -14.51 -12.18 -5.37
C LEU A 143 -14.11 -13.02 -6.58
N ALA A 144 -14.17 -14.34 -6.43
CA ALA A 144 -14.16 -15.26 -7.54
C ALA A 144 -15.61 -15.46 -8.02
N ILE A 145 -15.93 -14.87 -9.17
CA ILE A 145 -17.27 -14.96 -9.78
C ILE A 145 -17.25 -16.10 -10.78
N THR A 146 -18.03 -17.14 -10.50
CA THR A 146 -18.10 -18.35 -11.34
C THR A 146 -19.44 -18.45 -12.03
N THR A 147 -19.43 -18.47 -13.37
CA THR A 147 -20.62 -18.64 -14.21
C THR A 147 -20.65 -20.06 -14.77
N LEU A 148 -21.67 -20.82 -14.39
CA LEU A 148 -21.98 -22.14 -14.92
C LEU A 148 -22.92 -21.99 -16.12
N SER A 149 -22.48 -22.46 -17.28
CA SER A 149 -23.28 -22.42 -18.50
C SER A 149 -23.55 -23.84 -19.00
N SER A 150 -24.82 -24.12 -19.35
CA SER A 150 -25.21 -25.32 -20.07
C SER A 150 -24.79 -25.25 -21.55
N ALA A 151 -24.88 -26.39 -22.24
CA ALA A 151 -24.72 -26.45 -23.69
C ALA A 151 -25.58 -25.37 -24.40
N PRO A 152 -25.06 -24.65 -25.42
CA PRO A 152 -25.79 -23.59 -26.12
C PRO A 152 -27.17 -24.02 -26.65
N ALA A 153 -27.32 -25.30 -26.99
CA ALA A 153 -28.57 -25.88 -27.48
C ALA A 153 -29.71 -25.87 -26.44
N LEU A 154 -29.41 -25.95 -25.14
CA LEU A 154 -30.39 -26.04 -24.07
C LEU A 154 -31.01 -24.69 -23.69
N ARG A 155 -30.41 -23.57 -24.10
CA ARG A 155 -30.86 -22.17 -23.82
C ARG A 155 -31.23 -21.91 -22.35
N LYS A 156 -30.61 -22.63 -21.41
CA LYS A 156 -30.79 -22.42 -19.98
C LYS A 156 -30.02 -21.17 -19.55
N ARG A 157 -30.59 -20.38 -18.63
CA ARG A 157 -29.92 -19.19 -18.10
C ARG A 157 -28.69 -19.63 -17.30
N PRO A 158 -27.51 -19.00 -17.51
CA PRO A 158 -26.34 -19.32 -16.71
C PRO A 158 -26.57 -19.08 -15.23
N GLU A 159 -26.00 -19.95 -14.40
CA GLU A 159 -26.01 -19.82 -12.95
C GLU A 159 -24.73 -19.13 -12.48
N VAL A 160 -24.85 -18.16 -11.58
CA VAL A 160 -23.69 -17.43 -11.04
C VAL A 160 -23.48 -17.83 -9.58
N LYS A 161 -22.24 -18.20 -9.26
CA LYS A 161 -21.75 -18.49 -7.91
C LYS A 161 -20.67 -17.49 -7.54
N ILE A 162 -20.60 -17.13 -6.26
CA ILE A 162 -19.58 -16.23 -5.74
C ILE A 162 -18.77 -16.99 -4.70
N SER A 163 -17.47 -16.71 -4.65
CA SER A 163 -16.55 -17.26 -3.66
C SER A 163 -15.60 -16.17 -3.19
N ALA A 164 -15.25 -16.19 -1.90
CA ALA A 164 -14.19 -15.34 -1.35
C ALA A 164 -12.97 -16.13 -0.85
N VAL A 165 -13.02 -17.46 -0.91
CA VAL A 165 -11.94 -18.33 -0.44
C VAL A 165 -11.40 -19.14 -1.60
N VAL A 166 -12.18 -20.07 -2.12
CA VAL A 166 -11.74 -21.11 -3.03
C VAL A 166 -12.79 -21.49 -4.08
N VAL A 167 -12.33 -21.67 -5.32
CA VAL A 167 -13.04 -22.36 -6.40
C VAL A 167 -12.18 -23.52 -6.87
N SER A 168 -12.72 -24.73 -6.94
CA SER A 168 -11.92 -25.93 -7.23
C SER A 168 -12.71 -27.02 -7.93
N THR A 169 -12.00 -27.96 -8.53
CA THR A 169 -12.53 -29.15 -9.19
C THR A 169 -11.59 -30.32 -8.94
N SER A 170 -11.70 -31.40 -9.72
CA SER A 170 -10.85 -32.58 -9.60
C SER A 170 -10.87 -33.17 -8.18
N LEU A 171 -9.74 -33.66 -7.67
CA LEU A 171 -9.64 -34.31 -6.37
C LEU A 171 -10.22 -33.49 -5.21
N HIS A 172 -10.01 -32.18 -5.17
CA HIS A 172 -10.53 -31.35 -4.07
C HIS A 172 -12.07 -31.34 -4.05
N ALA A 173 -12.72 -31.17 -5.21
CA ALA A 173 -14.18 -31.20 -5.28
C ALA A 173 -14.74 -32.60 -5.01
N SER A 174 -14.09 -33.66 -5.48
CA SER A 174 -14.51 -35.04 -5.18
C SER A 174 -14.38 -35.40 -3.71
N ILE A 175 -13.31 -34.96 -3.02
CA ILE A 175 -13.17 -35.15 -1.57
C ILE A 175 -14.37 -34.55 -0.85
N LEU A 176 -14.76 -33.32 -1.19
CA LEU A 176 -15.87 -32.64 -0.53
C LEU A 176 -17.21 -33.31 -0.85
N LYS A 177 -17.48 -33.64 -2.12
CA LYS A 177 -18.67 -34.38 -2.57
C LYS A 177 -18.83 -35.71 -1.83
N ASP A 178 -17.77 -36.52 -1.81
CA ASP A 178 -17.83 -37.88 -1.25
C ASP A 178 -17.76 -37.86 0.28
N SER A 179 -17.06 -36.89 0.87
CA SER A 179 -17.06 -36.71 2.34
C SER A 179 -18.45 -36.40 2.89
N GLU A 180 -19.29 -35.69 2.14
CA GLU A 180 -20.67 -35.41 2.57
C GLU A 180 -21.54 -36.66 2.50
N ALA A 181 -21.33 -37.53 1.50
CA ALA A 181 -21.99 -38.84 1.44
C ALA A 181 -21.59 -39.73 2.62
N LEU A 182 -20.34 -39.64 3.08
CA LEU A 182 -19.83 -40.37 4.24
C LEU A 182 -20.28 -39.79 5.59
N ARG A 183 -20.88 -38.59 5.63
CA ARG A 183 -21.18 -37.88 6.88
C ARG A 183 -22.10 -38.64 7.83
N ALA A 184 -23.00 -39.46 7.30
CA ALA A 184 -23.91 -40.28 8.11
C ALA A 184 -23.17 -41.41 8.86
N GLU A 185 -22.13 -41.98 8.24
CA GLU A 185 -21.36 -43.10 8.79
C GLU A 185 -20.14 -42.62 9.60
N ILE A 186 -19.48 -41.56 9.11
CA ILE A 186 -18.28 -40.97 9.69
C ILE A 186 -18.54 -39.45 9.89
N PRO A 187 -19.15 -39.04 11.01
CA PRO A 187 -19.53 -37.64 11.22
C PRO A 187 -18.33 -36.72 11.53
N GLY A 188 -17.18 -37.29 11.91
CA GLY A 188 -15.96 -36.57 12.25
C GLY A 188 -15.17 -36.06 11.03
N ILE A 189 -14.03 -35.43 11.27
CA ILE A 189 -13.14 -34.90 10.22
C ILE A 189 -12.42 -36.03 9.45
N GLU A 190 -12.40 -37.23 10.02
CA GLU A 190 -11.82 -38.44 9.46
C GLU A 190 -12.44 -38.81 8.11
N ARG A 191 -13.70 -38.41 7.86
CA ARG A 191 -14.37 -38.63 6.57
C ARG A 191 -13.65 -38.01 5.39
N PHE A 192 -12.97 -36.87 5.58
CA PHE A 192 -12.20 -36.22 4.52
C PHE A 192 -10.96 -37.04 4.15
N LYS A 193 -10.35 -37.73 5.12
CA LYS A 193 -9.21 -38.63 4.86
C LYS A 193 -9.65 -39.85 4.07
N VAL A 194 -10.78 -40.46 4.46
CA VAL A 194 -11.36 -41.60 3.75
C VAL A 194 -11.76 -41.21 2.32
N ALA A 195 -12.42 -40.07 2.14
CA ALA A 195 -12.78 -39.56 0.81
C ALA A 195 -11.53 -39.27 -0.04
N ALA A 196 -10.45 -38.74 0.56
CA ALA A 196 -9.18 -38.52 -0.14
C ALA A 196 -8.51 -39.83 -0.58
N GLU A 197 -8.60 -40.88 0.22
CA GLU A 197 -8.11 -42.22 -0.13
C GLU A 197 -8.92 -42.82 -1.29
N GLN A 198 -10.26 -42.74 -1.21
CA GLN A 198 -11.19 -43.23 -2.23
C GLN A 198 -11.02 -42.55 -3.60
N ASN A 199 -10.56 -41.30 -3.62
CA ASN A 199 -10.39 -40.51 -4.84
C ASN A 199 -8.92 -40.41 -5.31
N SER A 200 -7.96 -40.99 -4.59
CA SER A 200 -6.52 -40.80 -4.83
C SER A 200 -6.02 -41.26 -6.21
N THR A 201 -6.69 -42.25 -6.81
CA THR A 201 -6.37 -42.78 -8.15
C THR A 201 -7.20 -42.16 -9.26
N LYS A 202 -8.09 -41.20 -8.97
CA LYS A 202 -8.91 -40.55 -9.99
C LYS A 202 -8.13 -39.44 -10.67
N TRP A 203 -8.14 -39.51 -12.00
CA TRP A 203 -7.65 -38.45 -12.88
C TRP A 203 -8.84 -37.93 -13.69
N TYR A 204 -8.87 -36.62 -13.88
CA TYR A 204 -10.04 -35.88 -14.35
C TYR A 204 -9.74 -35.28 -15.72
N ASN A 205 -10.47 -35.72 -16.74
CA ASN A 205 -10.28 -35.27 -18.11
C ASN A 205 -11.07 -33.98 -18.36
N SER A 206 -10.36 -32.96 -18.84
CA SER A 206 -10.90 -31.62 -19.03
C SER A 206 -9.95 -30.79 -19.88
N HIS A 207 -10.47 -29.70 -20.43
CA HIS A 207 -9.71 -28.62 -21.04
C HIS A 207 -9.89 -27.34 -20.22
N VAL A 208 -8.77 -26.65 -19.95
CA VAL A 208 -8.76 -25.41 -19.18
C VAL A 208 -8.17 -24.29 -20.01
N LYS A 209 -8.82 -23.12 -19.96
CA LYS A 209 -8.24 -21.87 -20.44
C LYS A 209 -7.95 -20.96 -19.27
N LEU A 210 -6.73 -20.48 -19.16
CA LEU A 210 -6.34 -19.51 -18.13
C LEU A 210 -6.37 -18.11 -18.74
N LEU A 211 -7.03 -17.19 -18.05
CA LEU A 211 -7.29 -15.84 -18.54
C LEU A 211 -6.30 -14.87 -17.88
N PRO A 212 -5.65 -13.96 -18.62
CA PRO A 212 -4.71 -12.99 -18.05
C PRO A 212 -5.42 -12.03 -17.09
N ALA A 213 -4.69 -11.52 -16.11
CA ALA A 213 -5.19 -10.42 -15.28
C ALA A 213 -5.16 -9.10 -16.09
N PRO A 214 -6.12 -8.18 -15.91
CA PRO A 214 -6.20 -6.95 -16.70
C PRO A 214 -4.93 -6.10 -16.70
N GLY A 215 -4.26 -5.95 -15.55
CA GLY A 215 -3.03 -5.18 -15.41
C GLY A 215 -1.78 -5.93 -15.86
N ALA A 216 -1.70 -7.24 -15.60
CA ALA A 216 -0.57 -8.07 -16.03
C ALA A 216 -0.55 -8.36 -17.54
N GLN A 217 -1.72 -8.40 -18.19
CA GLN A 217 -1.94 -8.72 -19.61
C GLN A 217 -1.49 -10.11 -20.08
N VAL A 218 -0.75 -10.85 -19.25
CA VAL A 218 -0.35 -12.24 -19.45
C VAL A 218 -0.76 -13.10 -18.25
N VAL A 219 -0.88 -14.41 -18.48
CA VAL A 219 -0.95 -15.40 -17.39
C VAL A 219 0.45 -15.56 -16.82
N GLN A 220 0.57 -15.57 -15.49
CA GLN A 220 1.86 -15.70 -14.81
C GLN A 220 2.01 -17.09 -14.22
N ILE A 221 3.24 -17.63 -14.24
CA ILE A 221 3.61 -18.88 -13.58
C ILE A 221 4.78 -18.63 -12.62
N TYR A 222 4.75 -19.27 -11.46
CA TYR A 222 5.86 -19.21 -10.53
C TYR A 222 7.01 -20.12 -10.97
N ASP A 223 8.22 -19.57 -11.02
CA ASP A 223 9.44 -20.33 -11.23
C ASP A 223 10.11 -20.67 -9.88
N PRO A 224 10.16 -21.95 -9.49
CA PRO A 224 10.80 -22.39 -8.24
C PRO A 224 12.31 -22.13 -8.16
N LEU A 225 13.00 -21.93 -9.28
CA LEU A 225 14.44 -21.67 -9.32
C LEU A 225 14.73 -20.20 -9.02
N THR A 226 14.03 -19.28 -9.69
CA THR A 226 14.22 -17.83 -9.49
C THR A 226 13.41 -17.29 -8.32
N LYS A 227 12.43 -18.05 -7.81
CA LYS A 227 11.50 -17.65 -6.74
C LYS A 227 10.66 -16.42 -7.11
N THR A 228 10.30 -16.30 -8.38
CA THR A 228 9.53 -15.17 -8.91
C THR A 228 8.42 -15.63 -9.84
N PHE A 229 7.38 -14.82 -9.99
CA PHE A 229 6.44 -14.97 -11.10
C PHE A 229 7.07 -14.50 -12.40
N VAL A 230 6.93 -15.29 -13.45
CA VAL A 230 7.32 -15.00 -14.82
C VAL A 230 6.09 -15.16 -15.73
N ALA A 231 6.15 -14.66 -16.96
CA ALA A 231 5.10 -14.95 -17.95
C ALA A 231 5.02 -16.47 -18.18
N HIS A 232 3.80 -17.00 -18.28
CA HIS A 232 3.61 -18.38 -18.69
C HIS A 232 4.20 -18.58 -20.10
N PRO A 233 4.96 -19.65 -20.38
CA PRO A 233 5.61 -19.85 -21.68
C PRO A 233 4.66 -19.77 -22.88
N ASP A 234 3.41 -20.19 -22.68
CA ASP A 234 2.34 -20.17 -23.68
C ASP A 234 1.46 -18.90 -23.60
N SER A 235 1.92 -17.82 -22.96
CA SER A 235 1.20 -16.55 -22.83
C SER A 235 2.06 -15.39 -23.33
N ASP A 236 1.57 -14.69 -24.35
CA ASP A 236 2.23 -13.51 -24.94
C ASP A 236 1.28 -12.30 -24.94
N ALA A 237 1.78 -11.15 -24.49
CA ALA A 237 1.01 -9.90 -24.43
C ALA A 237 0.69 -9.35 -25.83
N ASP A 238 1.57 -9.59 -26.80
CA ASP A 238 1.44 -9.08 -28.18
C ASP A 238 0.75 -10.09 -29.13
N GLY A 239 0.42 -11.29 -28.62
CA GLY A 239 -0.10 -12.42 -29.40
C GLY A 239 -1.32 -13.10 -28.78
N GLU A 240 -1.11 -14.27 -28.19
CA GLU A 240 -2.13 -15.08 -27.51
C GLU A 240 -1.92 -15.00 -25.98
N PRO A 241 -2.68 -14.16 -25.26
CA PRO A 241 -2.47 -13.98 -23.82
C PRO A 241 -3.16 -15.06 -22.97
N ILE A 242 -4.01 -15.90 -23.59
CA ILE A 242 -4.73 -17.00 -22.95
C ILE A 242 -3.88 -18.27 -23.03
N VAL A 243 -3.80 -19.02 -21.94
CA VAL A 243 -3.08 -20.31 -21.89
C VAL A 243 -4.09 -21.45 -21.93
N ASP A 244 -3.94 -22.35 -22.89
CA ASP A 244 -4.72 -23.58 -23.00
C ASP A 244 -3.97 -24.76 -22.34
N LEU A 245 -4.61 -25.41 -21.36
CA LEU A 245 -4.08 -26.59 -20.67
C LEU A 245 -5.01 -27.79 -20.88
N HIS A 246 -4.44 -28.89 -21.36
CA HIS A 246 -5.15 -30.16 -21.49
C HIS A 246 -4.85 -31.07 -20.29
N GLY A 247 -5.90 -31.75 -19.82
CA GLY A 247 -5.82 -32.79 -18.82
C GLY A 247 -5.12 -34.06 -19.32
N PRO A 248 -5.14 -35.14 -18.52
CA PRO A 248 -5.87 -35.24 -17.26
C PRO A 248 -5.27 -34.39 -16.14
N PHE A 249 -6.11 -33.97 -15.19
CA PHE A 249 -5.72 -33.30 -13.96
C PHE A 249 -5.86 -34.28 -12.79
N SER A 250 -4.95 -34.26 -11.82
CA SER A 250 -5.18 -34.92 -10.52
C SER A 250 -5.64 -33.92 -9.46
N TYR A 251 -5.30 -32.65 -9.61
CA TYR A 251 -5.68 -31.59 -8.68
C TYR A 251 -5.81 -30.25 -9.41
N PHE A 252 -6.86 -29.50 -9.12
CA PHE A 252 -7.07 -28.15 -9.63
C PHE A 252 -7.81 -27.31 -8.60
N LEU A 253 -7.18 -26.23 -8.15
CA LEU A 253 -7.72 -25.36 -7.11
C LEU A 253 -7.30 -23.91 -7.34
N ALA A 254 -8.24 -22.98 -7.22
CA ALA A 254 -8.00 -21.55 -7.29
C ALA A 254 -8.40 -20.89 -5.97
N THR A 255 -7.53 -20.05 -5.40
CA THR A 255 -7.86 -19.18 -4.26
C THR A 255 -7.87 -17.71 -4.68
N VAL A 256 -8.60 -16.87 -3.95
CA VAL A 256 -8.75 -15.44 -4.28
C VAL A 256 -8.26 -14.48 -3.18
N ASN A 257 -8.52 -14.79 -1.91
CA ASN A 257 -8.07 -13.97 -0.77
C ASN A 257 -7.23 -14.75 0.26
N VAL A 258 -6.99 -16.04 0.02
CA VAL A 258 -6.42 -16.94 1.03
C VAL A 258 -5.15 -17.61 0.54
N ASP A 259 -4.21 -17.79 1.47
CA ASP A 259 -3.01 -18.62 1.25
C ASP A 259 -3.23 -20.07 1.71
N ARG A 260 -4.23 -20.31 2.56
CA ARG A 260 -4.47 -21.61 3.20
C ARG A 260 -5.94 -21.97 3.24
N LEU A 261 -6.24 -23.26 3.30
CA LEU A 261 -7.61 -23.77 3.52
C LEU A 261 -7.83 -24.27 4.94
N GLU A 262 -6.74 -24.57 5.66
CA GLU A 262 -6.72 -24.93 7.08
C GLU A 262 -5.55 -24.20 7.74
N PRO A 263 -5.51 -24.05 9.08
CA PRO A 263 -4.43 -23.35 9.77
C PRO A 263 -3.02 -23.76 9.34
N ALA A 264 -2.79 -25.06 9.11
CA ALA A 264 -1.51 -25.62 8.68
C ALA A 264 -1.44 -25.93 7.17
N PHE A 265 -2.57 -26.07 6.47
CA PHE A 265 -2.61 -26.45 5.05
C PHE A 265 -2.49 -25.23 4.14
N ASN A 266 -1.25 -24.79 3.92
CA ASN A 266 -0.92 -23.61 3.12
C ASN A 266 -0.79 -24.00 1.63
N ILE A 267 -1.92 -24.14 0.94
CA ILE A 267 -1.97 -24.60 -0.46
C ILE A 267 -1.57 -23.52 -1.47
N ALA A 268 -1.79 -22.23 -1.14
CA ALA A 268 -1.54 -21.07 -1.98
C ALA A 268 -0.55 -20.08 -1.32
N PRO A 269 0.67 -20.52 -0.90
CA PRO A 269 1.58 -19.73 -0.06
C PRO A 269 2.08 -18.44 -0.70
N LEU A 270 2.05 -18.33 -2.03
CA LEU A 270 2.53 -17.13 -2.72
C LEU A 270 1.49 -16.00 -2.70
N ALA A 271 0.23 -16.29 -2.39
CA ALA A 271 -0.79 -15.26 -2.18
C ALA A 271 -0.42 -14.33 -1.01
N SER A 272 0.22 -14.86 0.04
CA SER A 272 0.71 -14.05 1.17
C SER A 272 2.18 -13.65 1.07
N ARG A 273 3.05 -14.49 0.46
CA ARG A 273 4.50 -14.19 0.31
C ARG A 273 4.81 -13.19 -0.79
N ILE A 274 4.06 -13.26 -1.89
CA ILE A 274 4.20 -12.38 -3.05
C ILE A 274 2.80 -11.90 -3.44
N PRO A 275 2.17 -11.00 -2.65
CA PRO A 275 0.79 -10.62 -2.86
C PRO A 275 0.54 -10.03 -4.26
N PRO A 276 -0.62 -10.30 -4.89
CA PRO A 276 -0.95 -9.70 -6.16
C PRO A 276 -1.22 -8.20 -6.02
N THR A 277 -0.95 -7.43 -7.09
CA THR A 277 -1.21 -5.98 -7.15
C THR A 277 -2.62 -5.62 -7.60
N GLU A 278 -3.37 -6.61 -8.10
CA GLU A 278 -4.75 -6.49 -8.58
C GLU A 278 -5.54 -7.76 -8.22
N ALA A 279 -6.84 -7.80 -8.52
CA ALA A 279 -7.63 -9.01 -8.32
C ALA A 279 -7.16 -10.13 -9.25
N THR A 280 -6.61 -11.19 -8.66
CA THR A 280 -6.20 -12.41 -9.37
C THR A 280 -6.67 -13.64 -8.63
N LEU A 281 -6.62 -14.78 -9.31
CA LEU A 281 -6.71 -16.10 -8.73
C LEU A 281 -5.31 -16.71 -8.65
N ASP A 282 -4.95 -17.23 -7.47
CA ASP A 282 -3.79 -18.08 -7.28
C ASP A 282 -4.23 -19.54 -7.51
N ILE A 283 -3.79 -20.13 -8.62
CA ILE A 283 -4.24 -21.43 -9.14
C ILE A 283 -3.14 -22.47 -8.95
N VAL A 284 -3.48 -23.58 -8.32
CA VAL A 284 -2.61 -24.70 -7.99
C VAL A 284 -3.08 -25.92 -8.78
N ILE A 285 -2.22 -26.41 -9.67
CA ILE A 285 -2.53 -27.50 -10.61
C ILE A 285 -1.51 -28.62 -10.46
N ILE A 286 -1.99 -29.86 -10.48
CA ILE A 286 -1.14 -31.06 -10.60
C ILE A 286 -1.65 -31.87 -11.80
N ARG A 287 -0.78 -32.04 -12.80
CA ARG A 287 -1.04 -32.86 -14.00
C ARG A 287 -0.13 -34.09 -14.01
N PRO A 288 -0.68 -35.31 -13.88
CA PRO A 288 0.11 -36.53 -13.74
C PRO A 288 0.97 -36.84 -14.98
N LEU A 289 0.46 -36.58 -16.20
CA LEU A 289 1.20 -36.85 -17.44
C LEU A 289 2.36 -35.88 -17.72
N ARG A 290 2.66 -34.95 -16.79
CA ARG A 290 3.93 -34.18 -16.82
C ARG A 290 5.09 -34.92 -16.15
N SER A 291 4.81 -36.03 -15.47
CA SER A 291 5.83 -36.88 -14.88
C SER A 291 6.69 -37.50 -15.98
N PRO A 292 8.03 -37.49 -15.86
CA PRO A 292 8.92 -38.01 -16.91
C PRO A 292 8.83 -39.53 -17.09
N VAL A 293 8.16 -40.25 -16.18
CA VAL A 293 8.05 -41.73 -16.20
C VAL A 293 6.64 -42.22 -16.55
N LEU A 294 5.68 -41.31 -16.78
CA LEU A 294 4.31 -41.66 -17.14
C LEU A 294 4.02 -41.26 -18.58
N GLU A 295 3.66 -42.23 -19.42
CA GLU A 295 3.38 -42.00 -20.84
C GLU A 295 1.87 -41.88 -21.10
N ASP A 296 1.06 -42.73 -20.47
CA ASP A 296 -0.37 -42.86 -20.75
C ASP A 296 -1.24 -42.93 -19.47
N ASP A 297 -2.52 -42.59 -19.62
CA ASP A 297 -3.53 -42.77 -18.58
C ASP A 297 -3.99 -44.24 -18.49
N THR A 298 -3.37 -44.99 -17.58
CA THR A 298 -3.72 -46.38 -17.26
C THR A 298 -3.99 -46.57 -15.77
N PRO A 299 -4.74 -47.60 -15.35
CA PRO A 299 -4.96 -47.89 -13.94
C PRO A 299 -3.66 -48.06 -13.13
N ASP A 300 -2.64 -48.69 -13.73
CA ASP A 300 -1.33 -48.87 -13.09
C ASP A 300 -0.57 -47.54 -12.97
N ALA A 301 -0.62 -46.69 -13.99
CA ALA A 301 -0.05 -45.34 -13.95
C ALA A 301 -0.71 -44.48 -12.85
N ARG A 302 -2.05 -44.49 -12.78
CA ARG A 302 -2.84 -43.83 -11.72
C ARG A 302 -2.41 -44.28 -10.33
N ALA A 303 -2.29 -45.60 -10.10
CA ALA A 303 -1.86 -46.17 -8.84
C ALA A 303 -0.41 -45.77 -8.48
N SER A 304 0.50 -45.80 -9.46
CA SER A 304 1.91 -45.44 -9.26
C SER A 304 2.13 -43.95 -8.94
N PHE A 305 1.20 -43.07 -9.33
CA PHE A 305 1.30 -41.63 -9.09
C PHE A 305 0.83 -41.20 -7.69
N VAL A 306 0.04 -42.03 -7.00
CA VAL A 306 -0.51 -41.72 -5.66
C VAL A 306 0.56 -41.28 -4.65
N PRO A 307 1.73 -41.95 -4.53
CA PRO A 307 2.79 -41.49 -3.62
C PRO A 307 3.29 -40.08 -3.93
N THR A 308 3.44 -39.74 -5.21
CA THR A 308 3.85 -38.39 -5.65
C THR A 308 2.79 -37.36 -5.30
N LEU A 309 1.51 -37.65 -5.60
CA LEU A 309 0.38 -36.79 -5.25
C LEU A 309 0.33 -36.49 -3.74
N TYR A 310 0.41 -37.52 -2.89
CA TYR A 310 0.39 -37.33 -1.44
C TYR A 310 1.64 -36.65 -0.91
N LYS A 311 2.81 -36.87 -1.50
CA LYS A 311 4.03 -36.14 -1.14
C LYS A 311 3.88 -34.65 -1.41
N VAL A 312 3.36 -34.29 -2.58
CA VAL A 312 3.15 -32.88 -2.97
C VAL A 312 2.09 -32.23 -2.08
N LEU A 313 0.92 -32.82 -1.93
CA LEU A 313 -0.12 -32.26 -1.06
C LEU A 313 0.31 -32.24 0.43
N GLY A 314 1.08 -33.24 0.87
CA GLY A 314 1.67 -33.27 2.21
C GLY A 314 2.68 -32.15 2.45
N ALA A 315 3.44 -31.75 1.43
CA ALA A 315 4.38 -30.63 1.51
C ALA A 315 3.68 -29.26 1.67
N ALA A 316 2.39 -29.13 1.33
CA ALA A 316 1.61 -27.93 1.63
C ALA A 316 1.41 -27.70 3.14
N TYR A 317 1.39 -28.77 3.95
CA TYR A 317 1.41 -28.67 5.42
C TYR A 317 2.76 -28.21 5.99
N GLN A 318 3.82 -28.24 5.17
CA GLN A 318 5.17 -27.82 5.55
C GLN A 318 5.42 -26.40 5.05
N ALA A 319 4.58 -25.47 5.52
CA ALA A 319 4.60 -24.06 5.11
C ALA A 319 4.54 -23.88 3.58
N GLY A 320 3.72 -24.65 2.87
CA GLY A 320 3.53 -24.48 1.43
C GLY A 320 4.77 -24.81 0.60
N SER A 321 5.62 -25.74 1.04
CA SER A 321 6.86 -26.11 0.32
C SER A 321 6.61 -26.91 -0.98
N HIS A 322 5.37 -27.33 -1.22
CA HIS A 322 4.97 -28.07 -2.43
C HIS A 322 5.21 -27.29 -3.72
N VAL A 323 5.16 -25.94 -3.67
CA VAL A 323 5.43 -25.06 -4.81
C VAL A 323 6.89 -25.10 -5.27
N ASP A 324 7.78 -25.65 -4.45
CA ASP A 324 9.21 -25.75 -4.73
C ASP A 324 9.63 -27.15 -5.20
N LEU A 325 8.69 -28.11 -5.26
CA LEU A 325 8.97 -29.48 -5.67
C LEU A 325 9.05 -29.61 -7.19
N ARG A 326 10.10 -30.28 -7.67
CA ARG A 326 10.38 -30.60 -9.06
C ARG A 326 10.49 -32.12 -9.25
N TYR A 327 10.14 -32.59 -10.45
CA TYR A 327 10.31 -33.99 -10.82
C TYR A 327 11.80 -34.35 -10.89
N GLN A 328 12.14 -35.51 -10.34
CA GLN A 328 13.44 -36.17 -10.54
C GLN A 328 13.37 -37.10 -11.76
N GLU A 329 14.53 -37.61 -12.19
CA GLU A 329 14.62 -38.58 -13.30
C GLU A 329 13.78 -39.84 -13.07
N ASP A 330 13.62 -40.27 -11.81
CA ASP A 330 12.81 -41.43 -11.43
C ASP A 330 11.30 -41.13 -11.28
N GLY A 331 10.87 -39.90 -11.58
CA GLY A 331 9.48 -39.45 -11.44
C GLY A 331 9.06 -39.07 -10.02
N SER A 332 9.96 -39.20 -9.02
CA SER A 332 9.69 -38.74 -7.66
C SER A 332 9.73 -37.21 -7.56
N ALA A 333 9.06 -36.64 -6.55
CA ALA A 333 9.08 -35.19 -6.28
C ALA A 333 10.20 -34.83 -5.29
N GLY A 334 11.03 -33.83 -5.59
CA GLY A 334 12.12 -33.37 -4.72
C GLY A 334 12.42 -31.88 -4.90
N THR A 335 13.19 -31.29 -3.99
CA THR A 335 13.60 -29.86 -4.08
C THR A 335 14.91 -29.66 -4.86
N GLU A 336 15.63 -30.73 -5.14
CA GLU A 336 16.89 -30.77 -5.88
C GLU A 336 16.63 -31.09 -7.35
N GLY A 337 17.61 -30.86 -8.24
CA GLY A 337 17.50 -31.17 -9.68
C GLY A 337 16.79 -30.10 -10.53
N ASP A 338 16.84 -30.28 -11.85
CA ASP A 338 16.42 -29.29 -12.87
C ASP A 338 15.15 -29.71 -13.64
N GLY A 339 14.42 -30.72 -13.14
CA GLY A 339 13.17 -31.17 -13.76
C GLY A 339 12.03 -30.17 -13.65
N LEU A 340 10.92 -30.45 -14.34
CA LEU A 340 9.74 -29.58 -14.31
C LEU A 340 9.12 -29.50 -12.90
N PRO A 341 8.52 -28.36 -12.52
CA PRO A 341 7.74 -28.26 -11.29
C PRO A 341 6.62 -29.30 -11.27
N VAL A 342 6.50 -30.04 -10.16
CA VAL A 342 5.45 -31.06 -10.00
C VAL A 342 4.08 -30.39 -9.82
N CYS A 343 4.08 -29.28 -9.07
CA CYS A 343 2.93 -28.41 -8.88
C CYS A 343 3.10 -27.17 -9.77
N GLU A 344 2.12 -26.89 -10.62
CA GLU A 344 2.05 -25.65 -11.37
C GLU A 344 1.33 -24.62 -10.49
N TYR A 345 2.04 -23.57 -10.09
CA TYR A 345 1.47 -22.44 -9.36
C TYR A 345 1.35 -21.26 -10.30
N ILE A 346 0.11 -20.89 -10.60
CA ILE A 346 -0.25 -19.92 -11.63
C ILE A 346 -0.97 -18.75 -10.98
N ARG A 347 -0.73 -17.55 -11.50
CA ARG A 347 -1.52 -16.37 -11.17
C ARG A 347 -2.21 -15.85 -12.43
N ALA A 348 -3.54 -15.77 -12.38
CA ALA A 348 -4.38 -15.47 -13.53
C ALA A 348 -5.55 -14.56 -13.14
N GLY A 349 -6.13 -13.83 -14.10
CA GLY A 349 -7.36 -13.07 -13.88
C GLY A 349 -8.61 -13.97 -13.78
N GLY A 350 -8.52 -15.21 -14.29
CA GLY A 350 -9.62 -16.16 -14.30
C GLY A 350 -9.26 -17.48 -14.98
N PHE A 351 -10.24 -18.39 -15.06
CA PHE A 351 -10.14 -19.61 -15.83
C PHE A 351 -11.50 -20.04 -16.43
N GLU A 352 -11.47 -20.76 -17.55
CA GLU A 352 -12.59 -21.50 -18.12
C GLU A 352 -12.30 -23.00 -17.99
N TRP A 353 -13.19 -23.76 -17.35
CA TRP A 353 -13.11 -25.21 -17.18
C TRP A 353 -14.16 -25.90 -18.05
N LEU A 354 -13.70 -26.77 -18.95
CA LEU A 354 -14.51 -27.56 -19.88
C LEU A 354 -14.30 -29.05 -19.59
N PRO A 355 -15.15 -29.67 -18.74
CA PRO A 355 -15.02 -31.08 -18.43
C PRO A 355 -15.33 -31.96 -19.65
N ASP A 356 -14.62 -33.08 -19.77
CA ASP A 356 -14.91 -34.06 -20.81
C ASP A 356 -16.26 -34.74 -20.56
N PHE A 357 -17.04 -34.94 -21.63
CA PHE A 357 -18.40 -35.47 -21.57
C PHE A 357 -18.51 -36.83 -20.87
N ASP A 358 -17.52 -37.71 -21.03
CA ASP A 358 -17.52 -39.06 -20.47
C ASP A 358 -16.94 -39.13 -19.04
N ASP A 359 -16.43 -38.03 -18.49
CA ASP A 359 -15.81 -37.97 -17.16
C ASP A 359 -16.75 -37.32 -16.12
N ALA A 360 -17.70 -38.10 -15.60
CA ALA A 360 -18.71 -37.64 -14.66
C ALA A 360 -18.15 -36.94 -13.40
N ASP A 361 -16.92 -37.25 -12.99
CA ASP A 361 -16.30 -36.65 -11.82
C ASP A 361 -15.62 -35.30 -12.14
N ALA A 362 -15.17 -35.07 -13.39
CA ALA A 362 -14.67 -33.77 -13.86
C ALA A 362 -15.75 -32.67 -13.89
N HIS A 363 -17.03 -33.06 -13.90
CA HIS A 363 -18.17 -32.16 -13.82
C HIS A 363 -18.44 -31.58 -12.42
N ALA A 364 -17.73 -32.04 -11.37
CA ALA A 364 -17.89 -31.51 -10.02
C ALA A 364 -17.10 -30.20 -9.85
N LEU A 365 -17.78 -29.15 -9.36
CA LEU A 365 -17.19 -27.87 -9.01
C LEU A 365 -17.50 -27.54 -7.54
N CYS A 366 -16.49 -27.12 -6.79
CA CYS A 366 -16.60 -26.63 -5.43
C CYS A 366 -16.40 -25.12 -5.38
N THR A 367 -17.30 -24.39 -4.71
CA THR A 367 -17.20 -22.95 -4.40
C THR A 367 -17.37 -22.76 -2.89
N ASP A 368 -16.29 -22.39 -2.19
CA ASP A 368 -16.17 -22.30 -0.71
C ASP A 368 -16.81 -23.48 0.04
N GLY A 369 -16.62 -24.70 -0.47
CA GLY A 369 -17.14 -25.93 0.13
C GLY A 369 -18.52 -26.36 -0.35
N ALA A 370 -19.25 -25.53 -1.09
CA ALA A 370 -20.51 -25.91 -1.73
C ALA A 370 -20.25 -26.59 -3.08
N ILE A 371 -20.84 -27.78 -3.27
CA ILE A 371 -20.71 -28.54 -4.52
C ILE A 371 -21.81 -28.17 -5.52
N SER A 372 -21.39 -27.88 -6.74
CA SER A 372 -22.24 -27.72 -7.92
C SER A 372 -21.81 -28.69 -9.01
N VAL A 373 -22.71 -29.02 -9.93
CA VAL A 373 -22.44 -29.92 -11.06
C VAL A 373 -22.55 -29.13 -12.35
N ILE A 374 -21.50 -29.16 -13.16
CA ILE A 374 -21.49 -28.64 -14.52
C ILE A 374 -22.29 -29.65 -15.37
N GLU A 375 -23.28 -29.19 -16.13
CA GLU A 375 -24.04 -30.09 -17.01
C GLU A 375 -23.15 -30.65 -18.14
N SER A 376 -23.52 -31.80 -18.72
CA SER A 376 -22.87 -32.34 -19.92
C SER A 376 -22.83 -31.31 -21.05
N ASP A 377 -21.68 -31.21 -21.73
CA ASP A 377 -21.36 -30.16 -22.72
C ASP A 377 -21.44 -28.71 -22.18
N GLY A 378 -21.48 -28.55 -20.86
CA GLY A 378 -21.43 -27.28 -20.17
C GLY A 378 -20.01 -26.83 -19.87
N ARG A 379 -19.89 -25.65 -19.26
CA ARG A 379 -18.61 -25.09 -18.81
C ARG A 379 -18.77 -24.23 -17.56
N ALA A 380 -17.67 -24.04 -16.84
CA ALA A 380 -17.56 -23.08 -15.77
C ALA A 380 -16.54 -21.99 -16.14
N VAL A 381 -16.94 -20.71 -16.06
CA VAL A 381 -16.02 -19.57 -16.24
C VAL A 381 -15.88 -18.84 -14.92
N CYS A 382 -14.68 -18.79 -14.37
CA CYS A 382 -14.35 -18.10 -13.12
C CYS A 382 -13.49 -16.87 -13.41
N SER A 383 -13.80 -15.73 -12.81
CA SER A 383 -13.00 -14.51 -12.92
C SER A 383 -12.86 -13.83 -11.55
N ALA A 384 -11.67 -13.32 -11.26
CA ALA A 384 -11.42 -12.48 -10.10
C ALA A 384 -12.00 -11.07 -10.32
N ALA A 385 -12.68 -10.54 -9.31
CA ALA A 385 -13.27 -9.21 -9.32
C ALA A 385 -12.87 -8.45 -8.05
N SER A 386 -12.54 -7.17 -8.22
CA SER A 386 -12.36 -6.25 -7.09
C SER A 386 -13.68 -5.62 -6.68
N PRO A 387 -13.88 -5.33 -5.38
CA PRO A 387 -14.96 -4.44 -4.97
C PRO A 387 -14.78 -3.07 -5.63
N ASP A 388 -15.87 -2.47 -6.12
CA ASP A 388 -15.84 -1.14 -6.70
C ASP A 388 -15.78 -0.06 -5.62
N GLY A 389 -15.32 1.16 -5.96
CA GLY A 389 -15.20 2.25 -4.98
C GLY A 389 -16.54 2.69 -4.36
N GLN A 390 -17.67 2.17 -4.85
CA GLN A 390 -19.03 2.48 -4.42
C GLN A 390 -19.72 1.33 -3.66
N GLY A 391 -19.11 0.15 -3.52
CA GLY A 391 -19.75 -1.03 -2.91
C GLY A 391 -18.77 -2.14 -2.53
N GLY A 392 -19.30 -3.26 -2.02
CA GLY A 392 -18.52 -4.48 -1.78
C GLY A 392 -18.27 -4.85 -0.31
N PHE A 393 -17.50 -5.93 -0.15
CA PHE A 393 -17.28 -6.61 1.13
C PHE A 393 -15.89 -6.32 1.67
N MET A 394 -15.82 -6.02 2.96
CA MET A 394 -14.58 -5.74 3.66
C MET A 394 -14.49 -6.59 4.92
N VAL A 395 -13.28 -6.85 5.43
CA VAL A 395 -13.06 -7.51 6.71
C VAL A 395 -12.22 -6.63 7.64
N TRP A 396 -12.68 -6.43 8.87
CA TRP A 396 -11.91 -5.75 9.92
C TRP A 396 -10.68 -6.57 10.28
N SER A 397 -9.49 -5.96 10.18
CA SER A 397 -8.22 -6.60 10.51
C SER A 397 -7.26 -5.62 11.18
N ASN A 398 -6.47 -6.15 12.12
CA ASN A 398 -5.34 -5.46 12.74
C ASN A 398 -4.00 -5.89 12.15
N VAL A 399 -3.99 -6.87 11.23
CA VAL A 399 -2.77 -7.35 10.58
C VAL A 399 -2.43 -6.42 9.44
N VAL A 400 -1.18 -5.95 9.44
CA VAL A 400 -0.52 -5.41 8.26
C VAL A 400 -0.32 -6.58 7.31
N VAL A 401 -1.35 -6.91 6.53
CA VAL A 401 -1.09 -7.52 5.21
C VAL A 401 -0.05 -6.59 4.57
N PRO A 402 1.03 -7.08 3.91
CA PRO A 402 1.85 -6.21 3.07
C PRO A 402 0.86 -5.54 2.16
N LEU A 403 0.54 -4.29 2.49
CA LEU A 403 -0.58 -3.61 1.90
C LEU A 403 -0.29 -3.67 0.42
N LEU A 404 -1.26 -4.19 -0.34
CA LEU A 404 -1.53 -3.72 -1.70
C LEU A 404 -1.04 -2.29 -1.70
N LEU A 405 0.03 -2.03 -2.45
CA LEU A 405 0.48 -0.68 -2.73
C LEU A 405 -0.77 0.08 -3.10
N THR A 406 -1.28 0.89 -2.17
CA THR A 406 -2.49 1.69 -2.35
C THR A 406 -2.23 2.43 -3.64
N ALA A 407 -3.10 2.22 -4.65
CA ALA A 407 -2.88 2.57 -6.05
C ALA A 407 -1.78 3.62 -6.24
N MET A 408 -0.56 3.17 -6.55
CA MET A 408 0.57 4.06 -6.74
C MET A 408 0.29 4.91 -7.97
N LEU A 409 -0.13 6.16 -7.74
CA LEU A 409 -0.26 7.11 -8.82
C LEU A 409 1.15 7.52 -9.21
N SER A 410 1.49 7.40 -10.49
CA SER A 410 2.77 7.88 -10.97
C SER A 410 2.62 8.69 -12.24
N MET A 411 3.51 9.66 -12.41
CA MET A 411 3.68 10.38 -13.66
C MET A 411 5.14 10.40 -14.05
N GLU A 412 5.40 10.51 -15.35
CA GLU A 412 6.72 10.67 -15.91
C GLU A 412 6.84 12.04 -16.57
N LEU A 413 7.91 12.77 -16.26
CA LEU A 413 8.20 14.08 -16.83
C LEU A 413 9.20 13.94 -17.99
N GLY A 414 9.20 14.92 -18.89
CA GLY A 414 10.14 14.97 -20.01
C GLY A 414 11.61 15.19 -19.59
N SER A 415 11.88 15.47 -18.32
CA SER A 415 13.22 15.72 -17.78
C SER A 415 13.39 15.15 -16.37
N GLU A 416 14.64 15.01 -15.92
CA GLU A 416 14.94 14.49 -14.58
C GLU A 416 14.45 15.47 -13.50
N VAL A 417 13.84 14.91 -12.45
CA VAL A 417 13.34 15.63 -11.28
C VAL A 417 14.41 15.60 -10.19
N PHE A 418 14.85 16.79 -9.78
CA PHE A 418 15.91 16.97 -8.77
C PHE A 418 15.36 17.40 -7.41
N VAL A 419 14.21 18.09 -7.38
CA VAL A 419 13.62 18.66 -6.17
C VAL A 419 12.13 18.41 -6.16
N ILE A 420 11.60 17.98 -5.01
CA ILE A 420 10.18 17.91 -4.73
C ILE A 420 9.87 18.75 -3.50
N ARG A 421 8.86 19.62 -3.61
CA ARG A 421 8.25 20.31 -2.46
C ARG A 421 6.74 20.27 -2.56
N ALA A 422 6.09 19.85 -1.49
CA ALA A 422 4.66 19.98 -1.31
C ALA A 422 4.37 21.22 -0.45
N SER A 423 3.29 21.93 -0.75
CA SER A 423 2.89 23.07 0.08
C SER A 423 2.33 22.57 1.42
N GLN A 424 2.80 23.18 2.51
CA GLN A 424 2.30 22.91 3.86
C GLN A 424 1.28 23.97 4.32
N ASN A 425 0.98 24.95 3.46
CA ASN A 425 0.04 26.04 3.76
C ASN A 425 -1.39 25.58 3.53
N GLU A 426 -2.31 25.93 4.44
CA GLU A 426 -3.71 25.48 4.44
C GLU A 426 -4.44 25.75 3.11
N ALA A 427 -4.17 26.90 2.48
CA ALA A 427 -4.79 27.31 1.23
C ALA A 427 -4.24 26.59 -0.02
N SER A 428 -3.16 25.82 0.09
CA SER A 428 -2.49 25.17 -1.05
C SER A 428 -1.98 23.75 -0.76
N GLN A 429 -2.49 23.07 0.27
CA GLN A 429 -2.01 21.73 0.71
C GLN A 429 -2.03 20.64 -0.38
N ASP A 430 -2.83 20.81 -1.42
CA ASP A 430 -2.93 19.92 -2.57
C ASP A 430 -1.86 20.18 -3.64
N LEU A 431 -1.05 21.24 -3.51
CA LEU A 431 -0.06 21.60 -4.50
C LEU A 431 1.30 20.95 -4.25
N ILE A 432 1.94 20.54 -5.35
CA ILE A 432 3.31 20.07 -5.40
C ILE A 432 4.09 20.84 -6.47
N ALA A 433 5.33 21.18 -6.19
CA ALA A 433 6.28 21.79 -7.12
C ALA A 433 7.45 20.84 -7.36
N LEU A 434 7.79 20.67 -8.63
CA LEU A 434 8.84 19.78 -9.12
C LEU A 434 9.92 20.60 -9.82
N GLY A 435 11.14 20.56 -9.28
CA GLY A 435 12.31 21.20 -9.88
C GLY A 435 13.00 20.25 -10.84
N THR A 436 13.08 20.63 -12.11
CA THR A 436 13.64 19.80 -13.17
C THR A 436 15.01 20.29 -13.65
N SER A 437 15.48 19.78 -14.79
CA SER A 437 16.70 20.24 -15.46
C SER A 437 16.63 21.68 -15.96
N HIS A 438 15.43 22.27 -16.09
CA HIS A 438 15.27 23.60 -16.69
C HIS A 438 14.00 24.36 -16.24
N SER A 439 13.09 23.72 -15.50
CA SER A 439 11.80 24.31 -15.13
C SER A 439 11.40 23.98 -13.70
N VAL A 440 10.47 24.77 -13.18
CA VAL A 440 9.64 24.39 -12.03
C VAL A 440 8.25 24.10 -12.55
N GLU A 441 7.79 22.86 -12.37
CA GLU A 441 6.45 22.42 -12.77
C GLU A 441 5.59 22.24 -11.52
N VAL A 442 4.41 22.86 -11.51
CA VAL A 442 3.48 22.83 -10.37
C VAL A 442 2.26 22.03 -10.76
N PHE A 443 1.90 21.08 -9.90
CA PHE A 443 0.72 20.25 -10.05
C PHE A 443 -0.18 20.40 -8.84
N SER A 444 -1.48 20.36 -9.07
CA SER A 444 -2.47 20.07 -8.04
C SER A 444 -2.73 18.57 -8.00
N ILE A 445 -2.81 18.03 -6.79
CA ILE A 445 -2.97 16.61 -6.51
C ILE A 445 -4.38 16.37 -5.97
N ASP A 446 -5.17 15.62 -6.74
CA ASP A 446 -6.42 15.02 -6.28
C ASP A 446 -6.17 13.54 -5.88
N GLN A 447 -7.21 12.81 -5.45
CA GLN A 447 -7.10 11.41 -5.02
C GLN A 447 -6.43 10.52 -6.08
N ASN A 448 -6.71 10.76 -7.37
CA ASN A 448 -6.31 9.84 -8.45
C ASN A 448 -5.54 10.49 -9.60
N LYS A 449 -5.12 11.77 -9.49
CA LYS A 449 -4.52 12.49 -10.63
C LYS A 449 -3.60 13.64 -10.24
N PHE A 450 -2.54 13.79 -11.02
CA PHE A 450 -1.74 15.02 -11.12
C PHE A 450 -2.34 15.94 -12.19
N THR A 451 -2.72 17.15 -11.80
CA THR A 451 -3.25 18.16 -12.72
C THR A 451 -2.25 19.30 -12.83
N PRO A 452 -1.66 19.56 -14.01
CA PRO A 452 -0.73 20.68 -14.20
C PRO A 452 -1.42 22.01 -13.90
N VAL A 453 -0.75 22.88 -13.14
CA VAL A 453 -1.23 24.23 -12.76
C VAL A 453 -0.34 25.32 -13.34
N ALA A 454 0.98 25.16 -13.28
CA ALA A 454 1.94 26.14 -13.76
C ALA A 454 3.23 25.47 -14.25
N ALA A 455 3.89 26.07 -15.24
CA ALA A 455 5.22 25.64 -15.68
C ALA A 455 6.15 26.85 -15.90
N PHE A 456 7.08 27.05 -14.99
CA PHE A 456 8.03 28.16 -15.03
C PHE A 456 9.34 27.73 -15.70
N HIS A 457 9.65 28.27 -16.86
CA HIS A 457 10.89 27.96 -17.57
C HIS A 457 12.05 28.85 -17.08
N VAL A 458 12.92 28.30 -16.23
CA VAL A 458 14.08 29.00 -15.67
C VAL A 458 15.31 28.85 -16.58
N GLY A 459 15.35 27.80 -17.40
CA GLY A 459 16.45 27.51 -18.32
C GLY A 459 17.70 26.91 -17.66
N GLN A 460 17.64 26.60 -16.37
CA GLN A 460 18.73 26.02 -15.58
C GLN A 460 18.20 24.94 -14.63
N ARG A 461 19.06 24.00 -14.24
CA ARG A 461 18.68 22.94 -13.29
C ARG A 461 18.30 23.55 -11.95
N ILE A 462 17.14 23.17 -11.43
CA ILE A 462 16.63 23.63 -10.13
C ILE A 462 17.30 22.84 -9.01
N THR A 463 17.73 23.53 -7.95
CA THR A 463 18.44 22.93 -6.81
C THR A 463 17.66 22.99 -5.51
N ALA A 464 16.76 23.96 -5.36
CA ALA A 464 15.86 24.07 -4.22
C ALA A 464 14.61 24.88 -4.57
N ILE A 465 13.50 24.64 -3.86
CA ILE A 465 12.20 25.31 -4.04
C ILE A 465 11.61 25.58 -2.64
N ALA A 466 10.83 26.65 -2.50
CA ALA A 466 9.92 26.85 -1.38
C ALA A 466 8.61 27.51 -1.84
N PHE A 467 7.48 27.04 -1.31
CA PHE A 467 6.18 27.71 -1.50
C PHE A 467 6.07 28.91 -0.58
N SER A 468 5.62 30.04 -1.13
CA SER A 468 5.20 31.19 -0.32
C SER A 468 3.92 30.85 0.45
N PRO A 469 3.78 31.31 1.71
CA PRO A 469 2.52 31.28 2.46
C PRO A 469 1.35 31.97 1.75
N ARG A 470 1.61 32.85 0.76
CA ARG A 470 0.58 33.47 -0.07
C ARG A 470 -0.03 32.53 -1.10
N SER A 471 0.54 31.35 -1.34
CA SER A 471 0.05 30.44 -2.38
C SER A 471 -1.34 29.88 -2.03
N VAL A 472 -2.27 30.02 -2.97
CA VAL A 472 -3.65 29.51 -2.92
C VAL A 472 -3.86 28.57 -4.10
N SER A 473 -4.42 27.39 -3.84
CA SER A 473 -4.70 26.40 -4.88
C SER A 473 -5.91 26.78 -5.76
N PRO A 474 -5.88 26.48 -7.07
CA PRO A 474 -7.05 26.55 -7.94
C PRO A 474 -8.24 25.69 -7.48
N ILE A 475 -8.00 24.62 -6.70
CA ILE A 475 -9.07 23.80 -6.11
C ILE A 475 -9.80 24.56 -5.00
N ARG A 476 -9.10 25.44 -4.28
CA ARG A 476 -9.66 26.21 -3.16
C ARG A 476 -10.40 27.46 -3.63
N SER A 477 -9.87 28.14 -4.65
CA SER A 477 -10.47 29.34 -5.24
C SER A 477 -10.30 29.28 -6.75
N GLN A 478 -11.39 29.39 -7.52
CA GLN A 478 -11.31 29.31 -8.98
C GLN A 478 -10.82 30.62 -9.61
N ASP A 479 -11.24 31.77 -9.06
CA ASP A 479 -11.00 33.08 -9.68
C ASP A 479 -9.89 33.89 -8.99
N ASP A 480 -9.45 33.49 -7.80
CA ASP A 480 -8.51 34.26 -6.95
C ASP A 480 -7.40 33.37 -6.39
N TRP A 481 -7.00 32.33 -7.12
CA TRP A 481 -5.83 31.53 -6.75
C TRP A 481 -4.54 32.22 -7.16
N VAL A 482 -3.46 31.93 -6.45
CA VAL A 482 -2.12 32.43 -6.77
C VAL A 482 -1.09 31.37 -6.45
N ILE A 483 -0.20 31.10 -7.39
CA ILE A 483 1.00 30.29 -7.15
C ILE A 483 2.15 31.25 -6.98
N GLU A 484 2.80 31.23 -5.82
CA GLU A 484 4.00 32.03 -5.54
C GLU A 484 5.09 31.15 -4.90
N LEU A 485 6.24 31.04 -5.55
CA LEU A 485 7.34 30.16 -5.16
C LEU A 485 8.67 30.90 -5.26
N VAL A 486 9.64 30.53 -4.44
CA VAL A 486 11.05 30.85 -4.71
C VAL A 486 11.77 29.58 -5.13
N ALA A 487 12.56 29.66 -6.20
CA ALA A 487 13.39 28.57 -6.67
C ALA A 487 14.84 29.03 -6.83
N ALA A 488 15.78 28.16 -6.46
CA ALA A 488 17.20 28.34 -6.75
C ALA A 488 17.61 27.48 -7.93
N SER A 489 18.54 27.98 -8.74
CA SER A 489 19.08 27.25 -9.87
C SER A 489 20.58 26.98 -9.74
N SER A 490 21.08 26.05 -10.55
CA SER A 490 22.45 25.55 -10.48
C SER A 490 23.54 26.59 -10.81
N ASN A 491 23.15 27.77 -11.31
CA ASN A 491 24.05 28.92 -11.51
C ASN A 491 24.06 29.88 -10.31
N PHE A 492 23.51 29.44 -9.16
CA PHE A 492 23.41 30.17 -7.89
C PHE A 492 22.37 31.29 -7.87
N GLY A 493 21.64 31.50 -8.98
CA GLY A 493 20.56 32.48 -9.05
C GLY A 493 19.30 32.05 -8.30
N LEU A 494 18.54 33.03 -7.84
CA LEU A 494 17.23 32.85 -7.23
C LEU A 494 16.14 33.42 -8.14
N HIS A 495 14.95 32.84 -8.09
CA HIS A 495 13.83 33.20 -8.95
C HIS A 495 12.55 33.21 -8.12
N LEU A 496 11.84 34.35 -8.08
CA LEU A 496 10.46 34.40 -7.62
C LEU A 496 9.55 34.08 -8.80
N LEU A 497 8.75 33.03 -8.63
CA LEU A 497 7.87 32.46 -9.63
C LEU A 497 6.43 32.77 -9.24
N THR A 498 5.66 33.40 -10.13
CA THR A 498 4.28 33.80 -9.84
C THR A 498 3.34 33.45 -10.99
N LYS A 499 2.19 32.85 -10.68
CA LYS A 499 1.08 32.65 -11.63
C LYS A 499 -0.26 32.94 -10.96
N THR A 500 -1.16 33.62 -11.65
CA THR A 500 -2.55 33.87 -11.24
C THR A 500 -3.48 33.38 -12.36
N PRO A 501 -4.81 33.28 -12.15
CA PRO A 501 -5.72 32.84 -13.21
C PRO A 501 -5.75 33.75 -14.43
N MET A 502 -5.38 35.04 -14.27
CA MET A 502 -5.48 36.05 -15.33
C MET A 502 -4.14 36.36 -16.02
N LEU A 503 -3.02 35.97 -15.40
CA LEU A 503 -1.68 36.29 -15.90
C LEU A 503 -0.89 35.01 -16.20
N ASP A 504 -0.08 35.08 -17.25
CA ASP A 504 0.88 34.03 -17.59
C ASP A 504 1.96 33.88 -16.51
N GLU A 505 2.69 32.77 -16.57
CA GLU A 505 3.82 32.48 -15.69
C GLU A 505 4.88 33.60 -15.74
N SER A 506 5.13 34.21 -14.59
CA SER A 506 6.17 35.24 -14.43
C SER A 506 7.35 34.68 -13.64
N VAL A 507 8.56 34.97 -14.13
CA VAL A 507 9.85 34.56 -13.55
C VAL A 507 10.68 35.82 -13.25
N TYR A 508 10.76 36.20 -11.98
CA TYR A 508 11.55 37.34 -11.52
C TYR A 508 12.86 36.87 -10.89
N SER A 509 13.98 37.11 -11.56
CA SER A 509 15.29 36.67 -11.08
C SER A 509 15.93 37.69 -10.11
N PHE A 510 16.52 37.20 -9.03
CA PHE A 510 17.22 38.00 -8.02
C PHE A 510 18.39 37.22 -7.40
N GLY A 511 19.17 37.89 -6.55
CA GLY A 511 20.25 37.24 -5.78
C GLY A 511 21.35 36.59 -6.63
N GLY A 512 21.59 37.10 -7.84
CA GLY A 512 22.68 36.66 -8.72
C GLY A 512 23.87 37.63 -8.73
N GLY A 513 25.02 37.18 -9.22
CA GLY A 513 26.24 38.00 -9.30
C GLY A 513 26.87 38.24 -7.93
N LEU A 514 27.25 39.48 -7.62
CA LEU A 514 27.96 39.83 -6.38
C LEU A 514 27.04 39.97 -5.16
N SER A 515 25.72 40.03 -5.35
CA SER A 515 24.75 40.32 -4.28
C SER A 515 24.13 39.07 -3.66
N GLY A 516 24.45 37.86 -4.15
CA GLY A 516 23.89 36.61 -3.64
C GLY A 516 24.91 35.51 -3.43
N HIS A 517 24.48 34.26 -3.58
CA HIS A 517 25.31 33.10 -3.26
C HIS A 517 26.42 32.90 -4.29
N HIS A 518 27.56 32.40 -3.83
CA HIS A 518 28.73 32.13 -4.67
C HIS A 518 28.98 30.62 -4.85
N ALA A 519 28.05 29.80 -4.37
CA ALA A 519 28.05 28.35 -4.55
C ALA A 519 26.61 27.82 -4.57
N CYS A 520 26.45 26.51 -4.80
CA CYS A 520 25.16 25.86 -4.92
C CYS A 520 24.28 26.11 -3.69
N VAL A 521 23.10 26.69 -3.93
CA VAL A 521 22.03 26.81 -2.93
C VAL A 521 21.39 25.45 -2.76
N ASN A 522 21.43 24.94 -1.53
CA ASN A 522 21.04 23.56 -1.20
C ASN A 522 19.60 23.47 -0.70
N ASP A 523 19.07 24.52 -0.06
CA ASP A 523 17.70 24.54 0.46
C ASP A 523 17.19 25.97 0.64
N ILE A 524 15.86 26.10 0.69
CA ILE A 524 15.13 27.39 0.79
C ILE A 524 13.96 27.20 1.76
N ALA A 525 13.71 28.19 2.61
CA ALA A 525 12.52 28.23 3.45
C ALA A 525 12.00 29.66 3.59
N PHE A 526 10.70 29.84 3.41
CA PHE A 526 10.06 31.09 3.83
C PHE A 526 10.13 31.24 5.35
N CYS A 527 10.07 32.47 5.84
CA CYS A 527 10.01 32.74 7.26
C CYS A 527 8.71 32.20 7.87
N GLY A 528 8.78 31.74 9.13
CA GLY A 528 7.60 31.31 9.87
C GLY A 528 6.77 32.49 10.40
N GLY A 529 5.79 32.18 11.25
CA GLY A 529 4.83 33.13 11.81
C GLY A 529 3.54 33.26 11.00
N LEU A 530 2.57 34.03 11.52
CA LEU A 530 1.23 34.22 10.95
C LEU A 530 1.02 35.62 10.32
N GLY A 531 2.09 36.39 10.13
CA GLY A 531 2.04 37.77 9.62
C GLY A 531 2.64 37.94 8.22
N GLU A 532 2.66 39.18 7.73
CA GLU A 532 3.22 39.52 6.40
C GLU A 532 4.68 39.10 6.24
N ASP A 533 5.44 39.11 7.33
CA ASP A 533 6.83 38.66 7.38
C ASP A 533 7.03 37.24 6.82
N SER A 534 6.04 36.36 7.02
CA SER A 534 6.13 34.96 6.59
C SER A 534 6.24 34.80 5.07
N ALA A 535 5.63 35.73 4.32
CA ALA A 535 5.71 35.76 2.85
C ALA A 535 6.71 36.78 2.32
N ARG A 536 7.16 37.72 3.16
CA ARG A 536 8.14 38.75 2.80
C ARG A 536 9.57 38.24 2.89
N PHE A 537 9.90 37.45 3.91
CA PHE A 537 11.26 37.00 4.15
C PHE A 537 11.48 35.55 3.72
N VAL A 538 12.54 35.30 2.96
CA VAL A 538 12.94 33.95 2.54
C VAL A 538 14.39 33.66 2.89
N ALA A 539 14.64 32.53 3.53
CA ALA A 539 15.97 32.06 3.88
C ALA A 539 16.52 31.12 2.80
N THR A 540 17.81 31.27 2.48
CA THR A 540 18.55 30.41 1.57
C THR A 540 19.88 29.98 2.19
N VAL A 541 20.24 28.70 2.02
CA VAL A 541 21.49 28.13 2.53
C VAL A 541 22.32 27.50 1.42
N SER A 542 23.65 27.61 1.52
CA SER A 542 24.54 27.25 0.41
C SER A 542 25.87 26.64 0.87
N ASN A 543 26.54 26.01 -0.11
CA ASN A 543 27.91 25.51 0.01
C ASN A 543 28.95 26.62 0.26
N ASP A 544 28.59 27.89 0.06
CA ASP A 544 29.44 29.05 0.40
C ASP A 544 29.46 29.36 1.91
N LYS A 545 28.76 28.54 2.72
CA LYS A 545 28.69 28.62 4.19
C LYS A 545 27.88 29.82 4.69
N LEU A 546 27.04 30.39 3.83
CA LEU A 546 26.19 31.51 4.18
C LEU A 546 24.74 31.08 4.28
N LEU A 547 24.06 31.65 5.28
CA LEU A 547 22.62 31.80 5.34
C LEU A 547 22.31 33.24 4.91
N PHE A 548 21.50 33.41 3.86
CA PHE A 548 20.88 34.69 3.56
C PHE A 548 19.41 34.67 3.96
N VAL A 549 18.94 35.77 4.55
CA VAL A 549 17.51 36.04 4.74
C VAL A 549 17.14 37.25 3.88
N TRP A 550 16.44 36.97 2.77
CA TRP A 550 16.07 37.96 1.76
C TRP A 550 14.75 38.63 2.11
N ASP A 551 14.74 39.96 2.11
CA ASP A 551 13.54 40.77 2.06
C ASP A 551 13.07 40.89 0.60
N LEU A 552 11.95 40.25 0.26
CA LEU A 552 11.37 40.24 -1.08
C LEU A 552 10.60 41.53 -1.42
N ASP A 553 10.35 42.39 -0.44
CA ASP A 553 9.64 43.66 -0.62
C ASP A 553 10.28 44.77 0.24
N PRO A 554 11.52 45.18 -0.08
CA PRO A 554 12.21 46.20 0.68
C PRO A 554 11.54 47.56 0.50
N SER A 555 11.32 48.27 1.60
CA SER A 555 10.78 49.64 1.54
C SER A 555 11.73 50.52 0.70
N PRO A 556 11.21 51.37 -0.19
CA PRO A 556 12.05 52.22 -1.03
C PRO A 556 12.89 53.12 -0.13
N ALA A 557 14.21 52.99 -0.22
CA ALA A 557 15.14 53.86 0.50
C ALA A 557 14.83 55.33 0.14
N SER A 558 14.79 56.20 1.15
CA SER A 558 14.67 57.65 0.94
C SER A 558 15.66 58.12 -0.14
N PRO A 559 15.23 58.89 -1.16
CA PRO A 559 16.01 59.05 -2.38
C PRO A 559 17.25 59.89 -2.11
N LYS A 560 18.44 59.29 -2.24
CA LYS A 560 19.68 60.02 -2.51
C LYS A 560 19.99 59.87 -4.00
N SER A 561 19.64 60.89 -4.80
CA SER A 561 20.12 61.25 -6.16
C SER A 561 20.21 60.13 -7.21
N SER A 562 19.51 60.13 -8.35
CA SER A 562 19.32 61.17 -9.38
C SER A 562 18.21 60.71 -10.35
N PRO A 563 17.55 61.60 -11.12
CA PRO A 563 16.44 61.21 -12.00
C PRO A 563 16.96 60.73 -13.36
N SER A 564 16.85 59.44 -13.67
CA SER A 564 16.89 58.94 -15.04
C SER A 564 15.48 58.54 -15.47
N LEU A 565 15.02 59.15 -16.55
CA LEU A 565 13.73 58.92 -17.19
C LEU A 565 13.66 57.52 -17.80
N SER A 566 12.57 56.81 -17.48
CA SER A 566 11.78 55.88 -18.33
C SER A 566 11.55 54.47 -17.76
N MET A 567 10.33 54.00 -18.02
CA MET A 567 9.80 52.62 -17.97
C MET A 567 9.39 52.05 -16.61
N SER A 568 8.07 52.05 -16.36
CA SER A 568 7.29 51.22 -15.40
C SER A 568 7.77 51.21 -13.93
N PRO A 569 6.91 50.95 -12.94
CA PRO A 569 7.42 50.69 -11.59
C PRO A 569 8.14 49.33 -11.61
N GLU A 570 9.43 49.29 -11.93
CA GLU A 570 10.27 48.11 -11.75
C GLU A 570 10.28 47.74 -10.26
N ARG A 571 9.92 46.50 -9.95
CA ARG A 571 9.95 45.97 -8.58
C ARG A 571 11.37 46.11 -8.02
N ALA A 572 11.47 46.66 -6.81
CA ALA A 572 12.74 46.81 -6.10
C ALA A 572 13.45 45.45 -5.94
N GLN A 573 14.77 45.42 -6.13
CA GLN A 573 15.57 44.22 -5.95
C GLN A 573 15.56 43.79 -4.48
N PRO A 574 15.33 42.50 -4.18
CA PRO A 574 15.41 41.97 -2.83
C PRO A 574 16.76 42.25 -2.15
N THR A 575 16.73 42.51 -0.83
CA THR A 575 17.94 42.75 -0.02
C THR A 575 18.15 41.63 0.98
N ALA A 576 19.39 41.21 1.22
CA ALA A 576 19.69 40.08 2.11
C ALA A 576 20.37 40.48 3.43
N TYR A 577 19.91 39.89 4.53
CA TYR A 577 20.67 39.79 5.78
C TYR A 577 21.56 38.55 5.73
N THR A 578 22.82 38.68 6.13
CA THR A 578 23.83 37.61 5.95
C THR A 578 24.30 37.07 7.29
N ILE A 579 24.31 35.75 7.43
CA ILE A 579 24.84 35.06 8.61
C ILE A 579 25.84 33.99 8.13
N ALA A 580 27.07 34.06 8.63
CA ALA A 580 28.15 33.17 8.23
C ALA A 580 28.29 31.97 9.18
N PHE A 581 28.54 30.80 8.61
CA PHE A 581 28.77 29.54 9.33
C PHE A 581 30.16 28.97 9.02
N ARG A 582 30.61 28.02 9.84
CA ARG A 582 31.94 27.40 9.69
C ARG A 582 32.03 26.42 8.52
N HIS A 583 30.89 25.80 8.18
CA HIS A 583 30.79 24.72 7.20
C HIS A 583 29.67 24.99 6.19
N ALA A 584 29.71 24.26 5.07
CA ALA A 584 28.69 24.34 4.04
C ALA A 584 27.34 23.95 4.63
N LEU A 585 26.26 24.64 4.23
CA LEU A 585 24.93 24.46 4.81
C LEU A 585 24.03 23.68 3.86
N HIS A 586 23.29 22.70 4.36
CA HIS A 586 22.53 21.75 3.53
C HIS A 586 21.01 21.88 3.61
N SER A 587 20.45 22.21 4.77
CA SER A 587 19.01 22.34 4.94
C SER A 587 18.66 23.53 5.82
N VAL A 588 17.53 24.16 5.53
CA VAL A 588 16.97 25.24 6.33
C VAL A 588 15.46 25.08 6.42
N CYS A 589 14.90 25.24 7.61
CA CYS A 589 13.45 25.29 7.78
C CYS A 589 13.06 26.23 8.91
N SER A 590 11.85 26.78 8.82
CA SER A 590 11.22 27.61 9.85
C SER A 590 10.08 26.86 10.52
N HIS A 591 9.71 27.28 11.72
CA HIS A 591 8.48 26.82 12.36
C HIS A 591 7.40 27.91 12.33
N ARG A 592 6.14 27.52 12.11
CA ARG A 592 5.01 28.46 12.02
C ARG A 592 4.76 29.29 13.29
N SER A 593 5.25 28.86 14.45
CA SER A 593 5.12 29.58 15.71
C SER A 593 6.09 30.76 15.86
N SER A 594 7.12 30.86 15.01
CA SER A 594 8.18 31.86 15.14
C SER A 594 8.52 32.48 13.80
N SER A 595 8.57 33.82 13.75
CA SER A 595 9.08 34.55 12.58
C SER A 595 10.54 34.94 12.72
N ARG A 596 11.23 34.48 13.76
CA ARG A 596 12.61 34.90 14.09
C ARG A 596 13.63 33.80 13.97
N GLU A 597 13.19 32.55 14.02
CA GLU A 597 14.09 31.41 14.16
C GLU A 597 14.07 30.51 12.94
N PHE A 598 15.26 30.04 12.56
CA PHE A 598 15.46 28.98 11.58
C PHE A 598 16.23 27.82 12.21
N VAL A 599 15.86 26.59 11.85
CA VAL A 599 16.72 25.42 12.01
C VAL A 599 17.60 25.31 10.77
N VAL A 600 18.90 25.34 10.96
CA VAL A 600 19.92 25.30 9.91
C VAL A 600 20.82 24.11 10.16
N ALA A 601 21.06 23.28 9.14
CA ALA A 601 21.98 22.15 9.26
C ALA A 601 23.17 22.28 8.33
N ASP A 602 24.34 21.89 8.83
CA ASP A 602 25.59 21.91 8.06
C ASP A 602 26.01 20.53 7.51
N ALA A 603 27.02 20.55 6.66
CA ALA A 603 27.57 19.36 5.99
C ALA A 603 28.28 18.38 6.94
N ARG A 604 28.48 18.73 8.21
CA ARG A 604 29.15 17.89 9.20
C ARG A 604 28.19 17.22 10.17
N GLY A 605 26.92 17.60 10.16
CA GLY A 605 25.92 17.07 11.08
C GLY A 605 25.62 17.96 12.27
N SER A 606 26.13 19.20 12.30
CA SER A 606 25.73 20.19 13.30
C SER A 606 24.42 20.84 12.88
N ILE A 607 23.54 21.05 13.85
CA ILE A 607 22.24 21.69 13.66
C ILE A 607 22.20 22.94 14.54
N PHE A 608 21.77 24.05 13.98
CA PHE A 608 21.74 25.34 14.65
C PHE A 608 20.31 25.87 14.67
N LEU A 609 19.80 26.18 15.85
CA LEU A 609 18.67 27.10 16.01
C LEU A 609 19.23 28.52 15.91
N THR A 610 18.85 29.28 14.89
CA THR A 610 19.41 30.60 14.58
C THR A 610 18.31 31.66 14.66
N ASP A 611 18.45 32.63 15.57
CA ASP A 611 17.64 33.85 15.57
C ASP A 611 18.27 34.87 14.61
N TRP A 612 17.64 35.07 13.46
CA TRP A 612 18.16 35.96 12.42
C TRP A 612 17.88 37.44 12.67
N ARG A 613 16.99 37.75 13.63
CA ARG A 613 16.64 39.12 14.02
C ARG A 613 17.39 39.63 15.23
N SER A 614 18.08 38.75 15.95
CA SER A 614 18.96 39.14 17.05
C SER A 614 20.00 40.15 16.57
N ASP A 615 20.11 41.28 17.28
CA ASP A 615 21.10 42.30 16.98
C ASP A 615 22.50 41.76 17.35
N PRO A 616 23.47 41.73 16.42
CA PRO A 616 24.83 41.32 16.72
C PRO A 616 25.52 42.19 17.79
N ASP A 617 25.05 43.43 18.00
CA ASP A 617 25.65 44.40 18.91
C ASP A 617 24.95 44.44 20.29
N GLU A 618 23.72 43.91 20.42
CA GLU A 618 23.01 43.74 21.70
C GLU A 618 23.26 42.34 22.29
N ALA A 619 24.49 42.12 22.77
CA ALA A 619 24.84 40.92 23.54
C ALA A 619 24.29 41.02 24.98
N ASP A 620 22.96 41.00 25.14
CA ASP A 620 22.34 40.76 26.45
C ASP A 620 22.60 39.31 26.90
N ILE A 621 22.73 39.09 28.21
CA ILE A 621 23.12 37.79 28.80
C ILE A 621 22.12 36.66 28.45
N ASP A 622 20.88 37.00 28.08
CA ASP A 622 19.82 36.07 27.67
C ASP A 622 19.56 36.05 26.14
N SER A 623 20.28 36.86 25.35
CA SER A 623 20.17 36.95 23.88
C SER A 623 21.05 35.87 23.22
N TRP A 624 20.45 34.74 22.85
CA TRP A 624 21.14 33.69 22.11
C TRP A 624 20.93 33.89 20.61
N ARG A 625 22.02 34.11 19.87
CA ARG A 625 21.96 34.18 18.40
C ARG A 625 21.89 32.80 17.75
N GLN A 626 22.60 31.83 18.34
CA GLN A 626 22.68 30.46 17.84
C GLN A 626 22.77 29.44 18.99
N VAL A 627 21.97 28.38 18.93
CA VAL A 627 22.08 27.20 19.81
C VAL A 627 22.42 25.99 18.93
N GLU A 628 23.55 25.33 19.23
CA GLU A 628 24.01 24.15 18.48
C GLU A 628 23.50 22.85 19.13
N LEU A 629 22.85 22.00 18.33
CA LEU A 629 22.42 20.66 18.68
C LEU A 629 23.40 19.66 18.03
N VAL A 630 23.96 18.77 18.84
CA VAL A 630 25.03 17.86 18.41
C VAL A 630 24.73 16.44 18.86
N ASP A 631 24.79 15.49 17.93
CA ASP A 631 24.96 14.08 18.24
C ASP A 631 26.45 13.69 18.05
N PRO A 632 27.21 13.49 19.15
CA PRO A 632 28.63 13.18 19.08
C PRO A 632 28.95 11.93 18.26
N HIS A 633 28.03 10.95 18.23
CA HIS A 633 28.22 9.72 17.46
C HIS A 633 28.02 9.95 15.97
N ALA A 634 27.07 10.82 15.58
CA ALA A 634 26.87 11.19 14.18
C ALA A 634 28.10 11.95 13.63
N LEU A 635 28.68 12.87 14.42
CA LEU A 635 29.90 13.61 14.09
C LEU A 635 31.12 12.70 13.88
N ALA A 636 31.25 11.63 14.67
CA ALA A 636 32.40 10.72 14.59
C ALA A 636 32.39 9.84 13.32
N THR A 637 31.20 9.60 12.73
CA THR A 637 31.01 8.75 11.55
C THR A 637 30.90 9.52 10.23
N SER A 638 30.93 10.86 10.23
CA SER A 638 30.68 11.69 9.04
C SER A 638 31.85 11.67 8.04
N THR A 639 31.96 10.56 7.31
CA THR A 639 32.86 10.39 6.15
C THR A 639 32.14 10.64 4.82
N ILE A 640 30.81 10.79 4.84
CA ILE A 640 29.93 10.91 3.68
C ILE A 640 29.25 12.29 3.68
N LEU A 641 29.25 12.98 2.52
CA LEU A 641 28.51 14.21 2.28
C LEU A 641 27.01 13.92 2.21
N GLY A 642 26.22 14.49 3.12
CA GLY A 642 24.76 14.44 3.05
C GLY A 642 24.08 14.43 4.42
N GLY A 643 22.91 15.08 4.48
CA GLY A 643 22.07 15.13 5.65
C GLY A 643 21.10 16.29 5.60
N SER A 644 20.06 16.20 6.42
CA SER A 644 18.97 17.16 6.45
C SER A 644 18.37 17.20 7.86
N ALA A 645 17.97 18.39 8.29
CA ALA A 645 17.18 18.61 9.49
C ALA A 645 15.80 19.15 9.12
N SER A 646 14.80 18.80 9.91
CA SER A 646 13.43 19.30 9.79
C SER A 646 12.86 19.59 11.16
N TRP A 647 12.16 20.71 11.26
CA TRP A 647 11.34 21.06 12.41
C TRP A 647 9.98 20.39 12.29
N ARG A 648 9.48 19.80 13.39
CA ARG A 648 8.16 19.20 13.43
C ARG A 648 7.08 20.29 13.43
N ILE A 649 6.07 20.18 12.56
CA ILE A 649 5.11 21.27 12.28
C ILE A 649 4.08 21.51 13.39
N ASP A 650 3.72 20.46 14.13
CA ASP A 650 2.72 20.48 15.20
C ASP A 650 3.34 20.70 16.59
N ASN A 651 4.66 20.59 16.72
CA ASN A 651 5.37 20.77 17.97
C ASN A 651 6.67 21.58 17.77
N PRO A 652 6.72 22.86 18.22
CA PRO A 652 7.90 23.72 18.08
C PRO A 652 9.09 23.21 18.90
N ASP A 653 8.90 22.28 19.82
CA ASP A 653 9.99 21.78 20.66
C ASP A 653 10.73 20.60 20.01
N ILE A 654 10.26 20.06 18.89
CA ILE A 654 10.82 18.82 18.32
C ILE A 654 11.53 19.09 17.00
N VAL A 655 12.82 18.80 16.97
CA VAL A 655 13.68 18.85 15.78
C VAL A 655 14.20 17.45 15.50
N GLY A 656 14.17 17.04 14.23
CA GLY A 656 14.73 15.77 13.78
C GLY A 656 15.73 15.98 12.66
N ALA A 657 16.72 15.09 12.57
CA ALA A 657 17.69 15.12 11.48
C ALA A 657 18.24 13.74 11.15
N VAL A 658 18.80 13.62 9.95
CA VAL A 658 19.55 12.46 9.49
C VAL A 658 20.91 12.86 8.95
N PHE A 659 21.94 12.09 9.30
CA PHE A 659 23.30 12.24 8.78
C PHE A 659 23.95 10.88 8.61
N GLY A 660 24.36 10.57 7.38
CA GLY A 660 25.04 9.31 7.05
C GLY A 660 24.13 8.10 7.25
N SER A 661 24.37 7.32 8.31
CA SER A 661 23.60 6.12 8.65
C SER A 661 22.86 6.25 9.99
N ARG A 662 22.70 7.47 10.51
CA ARG A 662 22.00 7.70 11.79
C ARG A 662 21.01 8.86 11.69
N TYR A 663 19.93 8.73 12.45
CA TYR A 663 19.00 9.82 12.68
C TYR A 663 18.93 10.15 14.16
N SER A 664 18.61 11.41 14.46
CA SER A 664 18.59 11.95 15.82
C SER A 664 17.42 12.93 15.96
N ILE A 665 16.72 12.85 17.08
CA ILE A 665 15.55 13.67 17.42
C ILE A 665 15.86 14.38 18.74
N TRP A 666 15.67 15.70 18.78
CA TRP A 666 15.85 16.54 19.96
C TRP A 666 14.52 17.09 20.44
N ASP A 667 14.40 17.23 21.76
CA ASP A 667 13.38 18.04 22.44
C ASP A 667 14.08 19.29 22.98
N ILE A 668 13.88 20.43 22.32
CA ILE A 668 14.58 21.69 22.62
C ILE A 668 14.11 22.29 23.96
N SER A 669 12.96 21.85 24.49
CA SER A 669 12.53 22.21 25.85
C SER A 669 13.34 21.46 26.93
N LYS A 670 14.04 20.39 26.55
CA LYS A 670 14.80 19.49 27.46
C LYS A 670 16.22 19.24 26.97
N LEU A 671 16.95 20.29 26.63
CA LEU A 671 18.33 20.18 26.16
C LEU A 671 19.26 19.73 27.29
N GLN A 672 19.55 18.43 27.36
CA GLN A 672 20.53 17.84 28.29
C GLN A 672 21.97 18.03 27.76
N GLY A 673 22.38 19.28 27.58
CA GLY A 673 23.69 19.62 26.98
C GLY A 673 23.78 19.28 25.49
N GLY A 674 22.68 19.46 24.74
CA GLY A 674 22.62 19.25 23.28
C GLY A 674 22.43 17.81 22.83
N LYS A 675 22.32 16.84 23.75
CA LYS A 675 22.10 15.43 23.41
C LYS A 675 20.69 15.18 22.84
N PRO A 676 20.56 14.28 21.85
CA PRO A 676 19.25 13.90 21.31
C PRO A 676 18.42 13.11 22.33
N LEU A 677 17.10 13.31 22.27
CA LEU A 677 16.09 12.55 23.00
C LEU A 677 16.01 11.10 22.49
N LEU A 678 16.07 10.94 21.17
CA LEU A 678 16.03 9.65 20.49
C LEU A 678 17.08 9.63 19.38
N SER A 679 17.73 8.49 19.18
CA SER A 679 18.59 8.28 18.00
C SER A 679 18.48 6.84 17.54
N GLY A 680 18.65 6.61 16.25
CA GLY A 680 18.60 5.29 15.66
C GLY A 680 19.52 5.16 14.44
N VAL A 681 19.62 3.93 13.94
CA VAL A 681 20.39 3.60 12.75
C VAL A 681 19.44 3.56 11.55
N CYS A 682 19.86 4.13 10.43
CA CYS A 682 19.16 4.09 9.16
C CYS A 682 20.10 3.55 8.06
N GLN A 683 19.63 3.53 6.81
CA GLN A 683 20.43 3.07 5.70
C GLN A 683 21.67 3.96 5.50
N GLU A 684 22.76 3.37 5.02
CA GLU A 684 23.96 4.14 4.66
C GLU A 684 23.65 5.10 3.49
N GLY A 685 24.22 6.30 3.54
CA GLY A 685 23.94 7.35 2.56
C GLY A 685 22.54 7.96 2.70
N SER A 686 21.93 7.90 3.89
CA SER A 686 20.69 8.62 4.16
C SER A 686 20.94 10.13 4.17
N ASP A 687 20.16 10.87 3.41
CA ASP A 687 20.42 12.28 3.09
C ASP A 687 19.20 13.19 3.28
N ARG A 688 17.98 12.66 3.21
CA ARG A 688 16.74 13.41 3.41
C ARG A 688 15.97 12.92 4.63
N PHE A 689 15.49 13.88 5.42
CA PHE A 689 14.65 13.66 6.61
C PHE A 689 13.48 14.64 6.54
N ARG A 690 12.24 14.16 6.66
CA ARG A 690 11.05 15.02 6.72
C ARG A 690 10.00 14.48 7.66
N TRP A 691 9.45 15.37 8.50
CA TRP A 691 8.30 15.07 9.35
C TRP A 691 7.03 14.96 8.52
N CYS A 692 6.19 13.99 8.90
CA CYS A 692 4.82 13.96 8.41
C CYS A 692 4.05 15.16 9.03
N PRO A 693 3.26 15.90 8.24
CA PRO A 693 2.54 17.05 8.73
C PRO A 693 1.31 16.69 9.58
N THR A 694 0.79 15.46 9.46
CA THR A 694 -0.48 15.04 10.06
C THR A 694 -0.35 13.98 11.15
N LEU A 695 0.75 13.23 11.19
CA LEU A 695 1.01 12.17 12.17
C LEU A 695 2.40 12.33 12.82
N PRO A 696 2.61 11.81 14.05
CA PRO A 696 3.89 11.87 14.76
C PRO A 696 4.93 10.87 14.22
N ILE A 697 5.16 10.90 12.91
CA ILE A 697 6.04 10.00 12.16
C ILE A 697 6.97 10.82 11.26
N PHE A 698 8.06 10.22 10.81
CA PHE A 698 8.97 10.85 9.86
C PHE A 698 9.45 9.84 8.82
N ALA A 699 9.87 10.35 7.67
CA ALA A 699 10.44 9.55 6.60
C ALA A 699 11.91 9.92 6.37
N ILE A 700 12.68 8.92 5.98
CA ILE A 700 14.09 9.01 5.61
C ILE A 700 14.31 8.29 4.29
N SER A 701 15.03 8.93 3.36
CA SER A 701 15.51 8.29 2.13
C SER A 701 17.03 8.22 2.09
N SER A 702 17.54 7.33 1.22
CA SER A 702 18.96 7.23 0.89
C SER A 702 19.20 7.62 -0.56
N CYS A 703 20.28 8.37 -0.78
CA CYS A 703 20.78 8.69 -2.12
C CYS A 703 21.64 7.55 -2.70
N SER A 704 21.80 6.44 -1.98
CA SER A 704 22.54 5.27 -2.45
C SER A 704 21.67 4.37 -3.33
N PRO A 705 22.11 4.04 -4.56
CA PRO A 705 21.42 3.06 -5.41
C PRO A 705 21.57 1.62 -4.91
N ALA A 706 22.34 1.38 -3.84
CA ALA A 706 22.67 0.03 -3.36
C ALA A 706 21.46 -0.79 -2.92
N LYS A 707 20.30 -0.19 -2.60
CA LYS A 707 19.08 -0.92 -2.24
C LYS A 707 17.89 -0.62 -3.15
N GLY A 708 18.12 0.05 -4.29
CA GLY A 708 17.04 0.62 -5.09
C GLY A 708 16.50 1.91 -4.48
N ALA A 709 15.39 2.40 -5.03
CA ALA A 709 14.70 3.58 -4.53
C ALA A 709 13.81 3.21 -3.35
N THR A 710 14.31 3.38 -2.13
CA THR A 710 13.57 3.05 -0.90
C THR A 710 13.38 4.25 0.02
N ILE A 711 12.21 4.33 0.67
CA ILE A 711 11.90 5.28 1.74
C ILE A 711 11.59 4.48 3.01
N SER A 712 12.22 4.87 4.12
CA SER A 712 11.94 4.30 5.44
C SER A 712 11.08 5.26 6.26
N ILE A 713 9.99 4.78 6.80
CA ILE A 713 9.06 5.51 7.65
C ILE A 713 9.27 5.03 9.08
N HIS A 714 9.43 5.98 9.99
CA HIS A 714 9.76 5.74 11.39
C HIS A 714 8.70 6.39 12.28
N THR A 715 8.33 5.69 13.34
CA THR A 715 7.58 6.28 14.45
C THR A 715 8.55 6.83 15.50
N LEU A 716 8.03 7.56 16.49
CA LEU A 716 8.81 7.89 17.70
C LEU A 716 9.03 6.68 18.62
N THR A 717 8.44 5.53 18.28
CA THR A 717 8.66 4.21 18.88
C THR A 717 9.61 3.39 17.98
N PRO A 718 10.13 2.23 18.41
CA PRO A 718 11.13 1.46 17.62
C PRO A 718 10.63 0.85 16.30
N SER A 719 9.46 1.26 15.79
CA SER A 719 8.88 0.69 14.58
C SER A 719 9.37 1.40 13.33
N THR A 720 9.78 0.63 12.34
CA THR A 720 10.22 1.14 11.04
C THR A 720 9.59 0.31 9.92
N THR A 721 9.01 1.00 8.94
CA THR A 721 8.49 0.39 7.71
C THR A 721 9.31 0.89 6.53
N THR A 722 9.84 0.00 5.70
CA THR A 722 10.56 0.39 4.47
C THR A 722 9.70 0.10 3.26
N ILE A 723 9.53 1.11 2.40
CA ILE A 723 8.78 1.03 1.14
C ILE A 723 9.78 1.08 -0.01
N ALA A 724 9.72 0.09 -0.90
CA ALA A 724 10.49 0.07 -2.14
C ALA A 724 9.64 0.64 -3.29
N LEU A 725 10.14 1.69 -3.95
CA LEU A 725 9.46 2.38 -5.05
C LEU A 725 9.97 1.99 -6.42
N ALA A 726 11.25 1.61 -6.52
CA ALA A 726 11.86 1.12 -7.75
C ALA A 726 13.09 0.26 -7.43
N PRO A 727 13.39 -0.78 -8.24
CA PRO A 727 14.58 -1.61 -8.07
C PRO A 727 15.86 -0.85 -8.45
N ARG A 728 17.01 -1.50 -8.27
CA ARG A 728 18.30 -0.99 -8.77
C ARG A 728 18.23 -0.82 -10.31
N PRO A 729 18.90 0.19 -10.89
CA PRO A 729 19.83 1.14 -10.27
C PRO A 729 19.18 2.42 -9.74
N HIS A 730 17.85 2.48 -9.64
CA HIS A 730 17.15 3.68 -9.18
C HIS A 730 17.44 3.99 -7.71
N PHE A 731 17.33 5.26 -7.34
CA PHE A 731 17.39 5.76 -5.97
C PHE A 731 16.43 6.95 -5.83
N ILE A 732 16.13 7.33 -4.59
CA ILE A 732 15.28 8.49 -4.31
C ILE A 732 16.11 9.75 -4.50
N ARG A 733 15.70 10.61 -5.43
CA ARG A 733 16.34 11.92 -5.65
C ARG A 733 15.88 12.94 -4.62
N ASP A 734 14.58 13.00 -4.40
CA ASP A 734 13.94 13.80 -3.36
C ASP A 734 12.54 13.24 -3.09
N PHE A 735 11.96 13.56 -1.94
CA PHE A 735 10.58 13.21 -1.61
C PHE A 735 9.96 14.26 -0.70
N ASP A 736 8.65 14.43 -0.69
CA ASP A 736 7.96 15.26 0.30
C ASP A 736 6.63 14.67 0.75
N TRP A 737 6.18 15.11 1.93
CA TRP A 737 4.86 14.79 2.46
C TRP A 737 3.80 15.73 1.93
N ILE A 738 2.72 15.17 1.41
CA ILE A 738 1.53 15.93 1.04
C ILE A 738 0.60 15.96 2.24
N SER A 739 0.17 17.17 2.60
CA SER A 739 -0.81 17.39 3.67
C SER A 739 -2.18 16.90 3.21
N SER A 740 -2.55 15.68 3.62
CA SER A 740 -3.88 15.10 3.41
C SER A 740 -4.34 14.30 4.64
N PRO A 741 -5.66 14.05 4.79
CA PRO A 741 -6.19 13.30 5.95
C PRO A 741 -5.51 11.94 6.15
N THR A 742 -5.25 11.24 5.05
CA THR A 742 -4.32 10.11 5.01
C THR A 742 -2.96 10.65 4.59
N PRO A 743 -1.88 10.43 5.36
CA PRO A 743 -0.54 10.87 4.99
C PRO A 743 -0.13 10.33 3.62
N ARG A 744 0.40 11.18 2.74
CA ARG A 744 0.88 10.80 1.41
C ARG A 744 2.31 11.25 1.21
N ILE A 745 3.09 10.45 0.49
CA ILE A 745 4.44 10.83 0.05
C ILE A 745 4.47 10.91 -1.47
N ALA A 746 5.03 11.99 -2.00
CA ALA A 746 5.48 12.08 -3.39
C ALA A 746 7.00 11.93 -3.43
N ALA A 747 7.50 11.04 -4.28
CA ALA A 747 8.93 10.72 -4.37
C ALA A 747 9.42 10.71 -5.83
N ALA A 748 10.58 11.31 -6.08
CA ALA A 748 11.23 11.35 -7.39
C ALA A 748 12.23 10.19 -7.55
N THR A 749 12.09 9.45 -8.65
CA THR A 749 13.03 8.42 -9.10
C THR A 749 13.44 8.68 -10.55
N GLY A 750 14.45 9.53 -10.73
CA GLY A 750 14.86 10.00 -12.05
C GLY A 750 13.82 10.94 -12.68
N ARG A 751 13.14 10.49 -13.74
CA ARG A 751 12.07 11.27 -14.42
C ARG A 751 10.67 11.00 -13.88
N ARG A 752 10.53 9.97 -13.05
CA ARG A 752 9.25 9.51 -12.53
C ARG A 752 8.99 10.14 -11.16
N VAL A 753 7.76 10.58 -10.93
CA VAL A 753 7.25 10.95 -9.62
C VAL A 753 6.18 9.93 -9.23
N ILE A 754 6.34 9.35 -8.03
CA ILE A 754 5.45 8.33 -7.49
C ILE A 754 4.78 8.90 -6.26
N LEU A 755 3.45 8.86 -6.23
CA LEU A 755 2.60 9.23 -5.11
C LEU A 755 2.01 7.97 -4.50
N PHE A 756 2.10 7.85 -3.18
CA PHE A 756 1.53 6.73 -2.45
C PHE A 756 1.05 7.15 -1.06
N ASP A 757 0.01 6.47 -0.58
CA ASP A 757 -0.49 6.62 0.78
C ASP A 757 0.44 5.91 1.76
N VAL A 758 0.64 6.55 2.91
CA VAL A 758 1.36 5.98 4.04
C VAL A 758 0.36 5.68 5.14
N THR A 759 0.13 4.39 5.36
CA THR A 759 -0.57 3.94 6.56
C THR A 759 0.46 3.54 7.60
N VAL A 760 0.44 4.19 8.76
CA VAL A 760 1.22 3.76 9.93
C VAL A 760 0.27 3.24 10.98
N ASP A 761 0.62 2.13 11.62
CA ASP A 761 -0.12 1.61 12.76
C ASP A 761 0.15 2.55 13.95
N THR A 762 -0.81 3.41 14.28
CA THR A 762 -0.76 4.27 15.47
C THR A 762 -1.30 3.57 16.70
#